data_AF-A0A7X7YWF6-F1
#
_entry.id   AF-A0A7X7YWF6-F1
#
_cell.length_a   1.000
_cell.length_b   1.000
_cell.length_c   1.000
_cell.angle_alpha   90.00
_cell.angle_beta   90.00
_cell.angle_gamma   90.00
#
_symmetry.space_group_name_H-M   'P 1'
#
loop_
_entity.id
_entity.type
_entity.pdbx_description
1 polymer ?
#
loop_
_entity_poly.entity_id
_entity_poly.type
_entity_poly.pdbx_seq_one_letter_code
_entity_poly.pdbx_strand_id
1 'polypeptide(L)'
;MRSNGYLGITKAVVFFWMLSLCAMAARGAGFAGGTGEAGDPYKIATAAQLLSIGSDPELLAKHYILTASIDLKGKSFSKAVITTFGGVFDGDGHTIKNLRIQGDNFLGLFQTILQGAEVRGLGLVDADIRGMSQLGALASRNEGRVLNCYSTGAVNRSTAGGLIGVNTGTIADCNSTVAVSGGDIIGGLVGENEGTISRCHSTGAVTGKGIVGGLVGSNAGRIDSSYCITTVTGLGMMGTWIGGLVGADWDTISSCYADTTVSVAGQWAIGGLTGTGGKNMSCCYSKGSVTATRGVLVGGLVGNGGDSITSCYSVATVSGPTTSWTGGLAGCLDKGKVDGGYFLAPADGGGPDNGIGIPLTAIEMRRQSSFKGWDFWGTDKDGKADPWFMPVDGTPILSWQTPATGLRAVPTVGALPVEVAVTALIEAGFVPGTVTYEFDAYTPDGCVIYPDPMSWARPGATVDLVVNSDGLYDWQTNPGKGTTAAPYEIQTPAHLGSLAAHPELWNKYFVLTADLDMRGRTYAKALIAPDTDDSKTGFQGTAFSGVLDAKGFAIRNLTIRPFDGTHDYVGLFGMIAKNGRIYNLDVLDADVEGGSGPSSYVGILAGYNAGKIFGCSVTGVIRGGQGDGLVGSNKGSLSGCHADVTRY
;
A
#
# COMPACT_ATOMS: atom_id res chain seq x y z
N MET A 1 16.00 55.24 78.28
CA MET A 1 16.10 53.95 79.00
C MET A 1 15.00 53.03 78.49
N ARG A 2 15.38 51.86 77.92
CA ARG A 2 14.64 50.56 77.79
C ARG A 2 13.17 50.60 77.30
N SER A 3 12.66 49.75 76.42
CA SER A 3 13.09 48.45 75.87
C SER A 3 12.18 48.04 74.69
N ASN A 4 12.70 47.11 73.89
CA ASN A 4 12.10 46.36 72.78
C ASN A 4 10.69 45.78 72.98
N GLY A 5 10.00 45.53 71.86
CA GLY A 5 8.92 44.56 71.72
C GLY A 5 8.38 44.45 70.29
N TYR A 6 8.68 43.33 69.63
CA TYR A 6 8.40 43.00 68.22
C TYR A 6 6.94 42.60 67.91
N LEU A 7 6.65 42.56 66.60
CA LEU A 7 5.83 41.57 65.84
C LEU A 7 4.38 41.93 65.45
N GLY A 8 4.09 41.85 64.13
CA GLY A 8 2.73 41.65 63.60
C GLY A 8 2.47 42.17 62.19
N ILE A 9 2.60 41.31 61.17
CA ILE A 9 2.39 41.53 59.72
C ILE A 9 0.89 41.64 59.38
N THR A 10 0.46 42.55 58.47
CA THR A 10 -0.31 42.23 57.23
C THR A 10 -0.76 43.45 56.39
N LYS A 11 -0.80 43.19 55.07
CA LYS A 11 -1.04 44.00 53.84
C LYS A 11 -2.44 44.67 53.80
N ALA A 12 -2.60 45.94 53.42
CA ALA A 12 -2.50 46.62 52.10
C ALA A 12 -3.83 46.70 51.34
N VAL A 13 -4.33 47.92 51.11
CA VAL A 13 -5.26 48.29 50.03
C VAL A 13 -4.90 49.69 49.56
N VAL A 14 -4.41 49.84 48.33
CA VAL A 14 -4.42 51.12 47.62
C VAL A 14 -4.85 50.88 46.18
N PHE A 15 -6.01 51.48 45.88
CA PHE A 15 -6.64 51.70 44.59
C PHE A 15 -5.72 52.51 43.65
N PHE A 16 -5.69 52.18 42.36
CA PHE A 16 -5.52 53.21 41.32
C PHE A 16 -6.26 52.86 40.03
N TRP A 17 -6.95 53.87 39.50
CA TRP A 17 -7.91 53.86 38.41
C TRP A 17 -7.27 54.07 37.02
N MET A 18 -7.91 53.47 36.02
CA MET A 18 -8.13 53.90 34.63
C MET A 18 -7.15 54.86 33.93
N LEU A 19 -6.58 54.37 32.82
CA LEU A 19 -6.36 55.16 31.61
C LEU A 19 -6.86 54.35 30.41
N SER A 20 -8.11 54.62 30.03
CA SER A 20 -8.70 54.22 28.75
C SER A 20 -8.16 55.18 27.69
N LEU A 21 -7.22 54.71 26.87
CA LEU A 21 -6.86 55.39 25.63
C LEU A 21 -7.74 54.80 24.52
N CYS A 22 -8.72 55.59 24.12
CA CYS A 22 -9.56 55.36 22.96
C CYS A 22 -8.69 55.56 21.70
N ALA A 23 -8.24 54.48 21.07
CA ALA A 23 -7.71 54.51 19.72
C ALA A 23 -8.88 54.33 18.74
N MET A 24 -9.08 55.37 17.93
CA MET A 24 -10.18 55.52 16.99
C MET A 24 -10.03 54.51 15.84
N ALA A 25 -11.08 53.72 15.62
CA ALA A 25 -11.10 52.59 14.72
C ALA A 25 -11.06 52.98 13.24
N ALA A 26 -10.18 52.34 12.46
CA ALA A 26 -10.52 51.98 11.09
C ALA A 26 -11.45 50.77 11.18
N ARG A 27 -12.76 51.03 11.35
CA ARG A 27 -13.75 49.96 11.59
C ARG A 27 -13.98 49.17 10.30
N GLY A 28 -13.16 48.15 10.08
CA GLY A 28 -13.50 47.02 9.21
C GLY A 28 -14.87 46.44 9.60
N ALA A 29 -15.50 45.70 8.69
CA ALA A 29 -16.77 45.03 9.00
C ALA A 29 -16.61 44.22 10.30
N GLY A 30 -17.41 44.53 11.33
CA GLY A 30 -17.31 43.82 12.61
C GLY A 30 -17.48 42.32 12.40
N PHE A 31 -16.60 41.51 12.97
CA PHE A 31 -16.74 40.06 13.01
C PHE A 31 -18.01 39.67 13.77
N ALA A 32 -18.56 38.48 13.49
CA ALA A 32 -19.81 38.02 14.11
C ALA A 32 -19.63 37.67 15.61
N GLY A 33 -18.40 37.65 16.10
CA GLY A 33 -18.01 37.39 17.48
C GLY A 33 -16.52 37.03 17.57
N GLY A 34 -16.04 36.83 18.80
CA GLY A 34 -14.64 36.49 19.10
C GLY A 34 -13.75 37.71 19.32
N THR A 35 -12.59 37.47 19.92
CA THR A 35 -11.52 38.45 20.17
C THR A 35 -10.31 38.24 19.26
N GLY A 36 -10.30 37.15 18.48
CA GLY A 36 -9.20 36.78 17.60
C GLY A 36 -8.03 36.11 18.33
N GLU A 37 -8.19 35.78 19.61
CA GLU A 37 -7.25 35.00 20.41
C GLU A 37 -7.48 33.49 20.19
N ALA A 38 -6.49 32.65 20.48
CA ALA A 38 -6.54 31.21 20.16
C ALA A 38 -7.73 30.47 20.80
N GLY A 39 -8.15 30.89 22.00
CA GLY A 39 -9.31 30.33 22.70
C GLY A 39 -10.65 30.99 22.36
N ASP A 40 -10.63 32.06 21.57
CA ASP A 40 -11.81 32.85 21.20
C ASP A 40 -11.63 33.49 19.80
N PRO A 41 -11.58 32.65 18.75
CA PRO A 41 -11.28 33.09 17.39
C PRO A 41 -12.40 33.98 16.83
N TYR A 42 -12.03 34.90 15.93
CA TYR A 42 -13.00 35.71 15.21
C TYR A 42 -13.90 34.85 14.32
N LYS A 43 -15.21 35.07 14.41
CA LYS A 43 -16.22 34.36 13.62
C LYS A 43 -16.49 35.08 12.30
N ILE A 44 -16.29 34.36 11.19
CA ILE A 44 -16.52 34.87 9.84
C ILE A 44 -17.78 34.21 9.26
N ALA A 45 -18.73 35.01 8.82
CA ALA A 45 -19.97 34.56 8.17
C ALA A 45 -20.20 35.23 6.81
N THR A 46 -19.43 36.26 6.45
CA THR A 46 -19.65 37.06 5.24
C THR A 46 -18.36 37.34 4.48
N ALA A 47 -18.49 37.61 3.17
CA ALA A 47 -17.37 38.02 2.33
C ALA A 47 -16.69 39.31 2.83
N ALA A 48 -17.44 40.28 3.35
CA ALA A 48 -16.87 41.52 3.84
C ALA A 48 -15.90 41.31 5.03
N GLN A 49 -16.24 40.39 5.94
CA GLN A 49 -15.40 40.01 7.09
C GLN A 49 -14.13 39.26 6.67
N LEU A 50 -14.23 38.39 5.64
CA LEU A 50 -13.05 37.73 5.09
C LEU A 50 -12.08 38.76 4.48
N LEU A 51 -12.61 39.72 3.71
CA LEU A 51 -11.81 40.72 3.01
C LEU A 51 -11.15 41.74 3.94
N SER A 52 -11.74 42.03 5.12
CA SER A 52 -11.11 42.93 6.08
C SER A 52 -9.79 42.40 6.62
N ILE A 53 -9.59 41.07 6.68
CA ILE A 53 -8.33 40.47 7.15
C ILE A 53 -7.15 40.93 6.29
N GLY A 54 -7.30 40.90 4.97
CA GLY A 54 -6.24 41.31 4.04
C GLY A 54 -5.98 42.82 3.97
N SER A 55 -6.86 43.63 4.58
CA SER A 55 -6.81 45.10 4.51
C SER A 55 -6.27 45.74 5.79
N ASP A 56 -6.11 44.96 6.86
CA ASP A 56 -5.68 45.43 8.18
C ASP A 56 -4.52 44.57 8.72
N PRO A 57 -3.31 45.13 8.85
CA PRO A 57 -2.15 44.42 9.38
C PRO A 57 -2.34 43.84 10.79
N GLU A 58 -3.19 44.45 11.63
CA GLU A 58 -3.43 43.97 13.01
C GLU A 58 -4.22 42.65 13.04
N LEU A 59 -4.89 42.32 11.94
CA LEU A 59 -5.72 41.11 11.80
C LEU A 59 -4.91 39.90 11.29
N LEU A 60 -3.74 40.09 10.70
CA LEU A 60 -3.00 39.04 10.00
C LEU A 60 -2.42 37.94 10.90
N ALA A 61 -2.24 38.22 12.19
CA ALA A 61 -1.74 37.27 13.19
C ALA A 61 -2.85 36.67 14.08
N LYS A 62 -4.11 37.04 13.86
CA LYS A 62 -5.25 36.61 14.69
C LYS A 62 -5.83 35.26 14.23
N HIS A 63 -6.67 34.68 15.09
CA HIS A 63 -7.31 33.38 14.85
C HIS A 63 -8.75 33.54 14.37
N TYR A 64 -9.18 32.66 13.46
CA TYR A 64 -10.45 32.75 12.75
C TYR A 64 -11.13 31.39 12.66
N ILE A 65 -12.47 31.42 12.70
CA ILE A 65 -13.31 30.27 12.38
C ILE A 65 -14.44 30.69 11.43
N LEU A 66 -14.64 29.93 10.37
CA LEU A 66 -15.82 30.10 9.52
C LEU A 66 -17.06 29.58 10.25
N THR A 67 -18.15 30.33 10.17
CA THR A 67 -19.47 29.92 10.69
C THR A 67 -20.51 29.79 9.57
N ALA A 68 -20.10 30.10 8.35
CA ALA A 68 -20.85 29.89 7.13
C ALA A 68 -19.88 29.78 5.94
N SER A 69 -20.32 29.13 4.86
CA SER A 69 -19.60 29.19 3.59
C SER A 69 -19.72 30.59 2.98
N ILE A 70 -18.63 31.07 2.39
CA ILE A 70 -18.50 32.42 1.83
C ILE A 70 -18.55 32.37 0.31
N ASP A 71 -19.37 33.21 -0.33
CA ASP A 71 -19.40 33.34 -1.78
C ASP A 71 -18.76 34.67 -2.22
N LEU A 72 -17.74 34.59 -3.08
CA LEU A 72 -17.03 35.74 -3.65
C LEU A 72 -17.52 36.10 -5.06
N LYS A 73 -18.65 35.57 -5.52
CA LYS A 73 -19.23 35.87 -6.84
C LYS A 73 -19.29 37.38 -7.11
N GLY A 74 -18.86 37.77 -8.31
CA GLY A 74 -18.82 39.16 -8.75
C GLY A 74 -17.63 39.96 -8.20
N LYS A 75 -16.76 39.36 -7.39
CA LYS A 75 -15.49 39.96 -6.97
C LYS A 75 -14.34 39.41 -7.81
N SER A 76 -13.36 40.26 -8.09
CA SER A 76 -12.13 39.87 -8.78
C SER A 76 -10.95 40.58 -8.15
N PHE A 77 -9.85 39.86 -8.00
CA PHE A 77 -8.64 40.34 -7.34
C PHE A 77 -7.46 40.30 -8.29
N SER A 78 -6.47 41.16 -8.08
CA SER A 78 -5.20 41.17 -8.81
C SER A 78 -4.00 40.77 -7.96
N LYS A 79 -4.24 40.48 -6.68
CA LYS A 79 -3.27 40.03 -5.68
C LYS A 79 -3.95 38.99 -4.80
N ALA A 80 -3.18 38.35 -3.92
CA ALA A 80 -3.74 37.49 -2.89
C ALA A 80 -4.78 38.25 -2.04
N VAL A 81 -5.81 37.54 -1.59
CA VAL A 81 -6.90 38.14 -0.79
C VAL A 81 -6.41 38.51 0.61
N ILE A 82 -5.60 37.64 1.20
CA ILE A 82 -4.89 37.83 2.45
C ILE A 82 -3.41 37.75 2.08
N THR A 83 -2.59 38.70 2.51
CA THR A 83 -1.17 38.72 2.19
C THR A 83 -0.44 37.64 3.01
N THR A 84 0.17 38.04 4.11
CA THR A 84 0.89 37.15 5.01
C THR A 84 -0.01 36.78 6.17
N PHE A 85 -0.14 35.49 6.47
CA PHE A 85 -0.99 34.99 7.55
C PHE A 85 -0.17 34.27 8.61
N GLY A 86 -0.29 34.72 9.86
CA GLY A 86 0.45 34.23 11.02
C GLY A 86 -0.39 33.50 12.07
N GLY A 87 -1.71 33.42 11.88
CA GLY A 87 -2.65 32.87 12.88
C GLY A 87 -3.16 31.46 12.57
N VAL A 88 -4.35 31.15 13.07
CA VAL A 88 -5.09 29.91 12.74
C VAL A 88 -6.34 30.28 11.95
N PHE A 89 -6.53 29.69 10.78
CA PHE A 89 -7.76 29.83 10.00
C PHE A 89 -8.46 28.47 9.94
N ASP A 90 -9.50 28.32 10.75
CA ASP A 90 -10.33 27.13 10.80
C ASP A 90 -11.54 27.27 9.87
N GLY A 91 -11.58 26.46 8.83
CA GLY A 91 -12.71 26.40 7.92
C GLY A 91 -13.93 25.72 8.51
N ASP A 92 -13.79 24.91 9.58
CA ASP A 92 -14.87 24.13 10.20
C ASP A 92 -15.72 23.33 9.18
N GLY A 93 -15.08 22.86 8.10
CA GLY A 93 -15.74 22.14 7.00
C GLY A 93 -16.50 23.05 6.01
N HIS A 94 -16.49 24.36 6.19
CA HIS A 94 -17.07 25.32 5.27
C HIS A 94 -16.18 25.64 4.06
N THR A 95 -16.79 26.32 3.09
CA THR A 95 -16.17 26.63 1.80
C THR A 95 -16.06 28.12 1.54
N ILE A 96 -15.07 28.52 0.74
CA ILE A 96 -15.02 29.82 0.05
C ILE A 96 -15.20 29.54 -1.44
N LYS A 97 -16.23 30.14 -2.04
CA LYS A 97 -16.65 29.86 -3.42
C LYS A 97 -16.31 31.01 -4.37
N ASN A 98 -16.11 30.69 -5.65
CA ASN A 98 -15.98 31.66 -6.73
C ASN A 98 -14.81 32.64 -6.57
N LEU A 99 -13.69 32.18 -6.02
CA LEU A 99 -12.48 33.00 -5.89
C LEU A 99 -11.87 33.26 -7.29
N ARG A 100 -11.90 34.50 -7.77
CA ARG A 100 -11.32 34.89 -9.07
C ARG A 100 -10.13 35.82 -8.88
N ILE A 101 -8.93 35.37 -9.24
CA ILE A 101 -7.70 36.17 -9.14
C ILE A 101 -6.99 36.19 -10.50
N GLN A 102 -6.74 37.40 -11.02
CA GLN A 102 -5.93 37.62 -12.22
C GLN A 102 -4.90 38.73 -11.97
N GLY A 103 -3.63 38.35 -11.91
CA GLY A 103 -2.53 39.27 -11.58
C GLY A 103 -1.17 38.79 -12.07
N ASP A 104 -0.12 39.27 -11.43
CA ASP A 104 1.26 38.88 -11.74
C ASP A 104 1.64 37.62 -10.93
N ASN A 105 2.45 37.76 -9.89
CA ASN A 105 2.99 36.65 -9.12
C ASN A 105 2.32 36.52 -7.74
N PHE A 106 2.53 35.37 -7.11
CA PHE A 106 2.16 35.10 -5.72
C PHE A 106 0.65 35.17 -5.45
N LEU A 107 -0.12 34.38 -6.20
CA LEU A 107 -1.58 34.41 -6.16
C LEU A 107 -2.17 33.23 -5.38
N GLY A 108 -3.21 33.52 -4.60
CA GLY A 108 -4.02 32.58 -3.84
C GLY A 108 -4.97 33.29 -2.87
N LEU A 109 -5.76 32.54 -2.10
CA LEU A 109 -6.48 33.14 -0.96
C LEU A 109 -5.48 33.80 0.00
N PHE A 110 -4.39 33.11 0.31
CA PHE A 110 -3.24 33.62 1.04
C PHE A 110 -2.06 33.84 0.09
N GLN A 111 -1.26 34.88 0.32
CA GLN A 111 0.05 34.97 -0.34
C GLN A 111 0.99 33.99 0.34
N THR A 112 1.18 34.14 1.66
CA THR A 112 2.07 33.29 2.46
C THR A 112 1.39 32.88 3.76
N ILE A 113 1.36 31.58 4.04
CA ILE A 113 1.05 31.04 5.37
C ILE A 113 2.38 30.89 6.10
N LEU A 114 2.62 31.68 7.14
CA LEU A 114 3.91 31.73 7.84
C LEU A 114 4.19 30.47 8.67
N GLN A 115 5.46 30.28 9.01
CA GLN A 115 5.86 29.32 10.02
C GLN A 115 5.09 29.56 11.34
N GLY A 116 4.52 28.50 11.90
CA GLY A 116 3.68 28.55 13.11
C GLY A 116 2.19 28.83 12.83
N ALA A 117 1.83 29.29 11.63
CA ALA A 117 0.44 29.46 11.22
C ALA A 117 -0.19 28.12 10.80
N GLU A 118 -1.52 28.04 10.90
CA GLU A 118 -2.29 26.86 10.50
C GLU A 118 -3.53 27.27 9.69
N VAL A 119 -3.78 26.57 8.59
CA VAL A 119 -5.04 26.63 7.85
C VAL A 119 -5.61 25.23 7.79
N ARG A 120 -6.84 25.04 8.27
CA ARG A 120 -7.44 23.71 8.31
C ARG A 120 -8.91 23.67 7.94
N GLY A 121 -9.37 22.50 7.47
CA GLY A 121 -10.81 22.22 7.31
C GLY A 121 -11.50 23.14 6.30
N LEU A 122 -10.78 23.67 5.32
CA LEU A 122 -11.27 24.70 4.38
C LEU A 122 -11.33 24.17 2.94
N GLY A 123 -12.48 24.36 2.29
CA GLY A 123 -12.65 24.08 0.86
C GLY A 123 -12.68 25.33 0.00
N LEU A 124 -11.87 25.40 -1.06
CA LEU A 124 -11.98 26.42 -2.10
C LEU A 124 -12.71 25.86 -3.32
N VAL A 125 -13.93 26.33 -3.55
CA VAL A 125 -14.80 25.78 -4.58
C VAL A 125 -14.91 26.73 -5.77
N ASP A 126 -14.66 26.22 -6.97
CA ASP A 126 -14.65 27.00 -8.21
C ASP A 126 -13.71 28.22 -8.13
N ALA A 127 -12.47 27.96 -7.69
CA ALA A 127 -11.40 28.94 -7.71
C ALA A 127 -10.79 29.03 -9.12
N ASP A 128 -10.51 30.25 -9.58
CA ASP A 128 -9.89 30.49 -10.88
C ASP A 128 -8.78 31.52 -10.74
N ILE A 129 -7.55 31.00 -10.80
CA ILE A 129 -6.32 31.74 -10.54
C ILE A 129 -5.49 31.80 -11.82
N ARG A 130 -5.20 33.03 -12.27
CA ARG A 130 -4.40 33.31 -13.46
C ARG A 130 -3.27 34.28 -13.11
N GLY A 131 -2.03 33.81 -13.14
CA GLY A 131 -0.86 34.64 -12.83
C GLY A 131 0.36 34.27 -13.66
N MET A 132 1.55 34.77 -13.34
CA MET A 132 2.76 34.48 -14.09
C MET A 132 3.65 33.45 -13.37
N SER A 133 3.76 33.52 -12.04
CA SER A 133 4.56 32.59 -11.25
C SER A 133 4.01 32.41 -9.82
N GLN A 134 4.26 31.23 -9.26
CA GLN A 134 3.87 30.79 -7.91
C GLN A 134 2.37 30.98 -7.62
N LEU A 135 1.57 30.06 -8.15
CA LEU A 135 0.12 30.09 -8.05
C LEU A 135 -0.37 28.90 -7.22
N GLY A 136 -1.27 29.15 -6.29
CA GLY A 136 -2.04 28.11 -5.61
C GLY A 136 -3.41 28.64 -5.22
N ALA A 137 -4.48 27.83 -5.33
CA ALA A 137 -5.81 28.30 -4.95
C ALA A 137 -5.85 28.77 -3.49
N LEU A 138 -5.26 27.97 -2.59
CA LEU A 138 -5.22 28.29 -1.17
C LEU A 138 -4.10 29.27 -0.85
N ALA A 139 -2.87 28.97 -1.27
CA ALA A 139 -1.76 29.89 -1.04
C ALA A 139 -0.71 29.84 -2.15
N SER A 140 -0.04 30.97 -2.38
CA SER A 140 1.18 30.96 -3.17
C SER A 140 2.30 30.21 -2.44
N ARG A 141 2.52 30.49 -1.14
CA ARG A 141 3.55 29.85 -0.33
C ARG A 141 3.01 29.33 1.00
N ASN A 142 3.40 28.13 1.38
CA ASN A 142 3.16 27.57 2.72
C ASN A 142 4.48 27.30 3.45
N GLU A 143 4.68 27.97 4.59
CA GLU A 143 5.74 27.71 5.58
C GLU A 143 5.17 27.12 6.88
N GLY A 144 3.83 27.11 7.02
CA GLY A 144 3.10 26.63 8.19
C GLY A 144 2.47 25.25 7.98
N ARG A 145 1.27 25.06 8.53
CA ARG A 145 0.51 23.81 8.46
C ARG A 145 -0.77 23.99 7.65
N VAL A 146 -0.97 23.16 6.64
CA VAL A 146 -2.21 23.07 5.85
C VAL A 146 -2.80 21.68 6.02
N LEU A 147 -3.96 21.58 6.66
CA LEU A 147 -4.54 20.30 7.10
C LEU A 147 -5.99 20.16 6.62
N ASN A 148 -6.41 19.01 6.10
CA ASN A 148 -7.82 18.76 5.73
C ASN A 148 -8.42 19.85 4.81
N CYS A 149 -7.63 20.37 3.88
CA CYS A 149 -8.06 21.41 2.94
C CYS A 149 -8.24 20.84 1.53
N TYR A 150 -9.11 21.46 0.74
CA TYR A 150 -9.28 21.07 -0.66
C TYR A 150 -9.54 22.23 -1.61
N SER A 151 -9.25 22.03 -2.89
CA SER A 151 -9.56 23.00 -3.95
C SER A 151 -10.19 22.36 -5.20
N THR A 152 -11.03 23.13 -5.88
CA THR A 152 -11.66 22.81 -7.17
C THR A 152 -11.63 24.04 -8.08
N GLY A 153 -11.70 23.86 -9.39
CA GLY A 153 -11.68 24.94 -10.37
C GLY A 153 -10.48 24.86 -11.32
N ALA A 154 -9.83 26.00 -11.60
CA ALA A 154 -8.72 26.09 -12.55
C ALA A 154 -7.56 26.97 -12.05
N VAL A 155 -6.34 26.52 -12.27
CA VAL A 155 -5.12 27.33 -12.05
C VAL A 155 -4.30 27.29 -13.31
N ASN A 156 -3.96 28.46 -13.86
CA ASN A 156 -3.32 28.55 -15.17
C ASN A 156 -2.05 29.41 -15.14
N ARG A 157 -0.97 28.94 -15.81
CA ARG A 157 0.36 29.54 -16.15
C ARG A 157 1.58 29.01 -15.35
N SER A 158 2.72 29.71 -15.35
CA SER A 158 4.08 29.10 -15.39
C SER A 158 4.47 28.14 -14.25
N THR A 159 4.46 28.58 -12.99
CA THR A 159 4.71 27.71 -11.81
C THR A 159 3.45 27.65 -10.97
N ALA A 160 2.84 26.46 -10.84
CA ALA A 160 1.52 26.33 -10.25
C ALA A 160 1.28 25.00 -9.54
N GLY A 161 0.57 25.08 -8.41
CA GLY A 161 -0.11 23.96 -7.77
C GLY A 161 -1.61 24.19 -7.70
N GLY A 162 -2.41 23.12 -7.74
CA GLY A 162 -3.86 23.27 -7.59
C GLY A 162 -4.30 23.78 -6.21
N LEU A 163 -3.52 23.53 -5.16
CA LEU A 163 -3.78 24.02 -3.80
C LEU A 163 -2.71 25.02 -3.35
N ILE A 164 -1.43 24.67 -3.47
CA ILE A 164 -0.30 25.47 -2.99
C ILE A 164 0.74 25.66 -4.11
N GLY A 165 1.23 26.88 -4.32
CA GLY A 165 2.32 27.11 -5.28
C GLY A 165 3.63 26.46 -4.83
N VAL A 166 4.15 26.90 -3.68
CA VAL A 166 5.42 26.44 -3.07
C VAL A 166 5.19 26.02 -1.62
N ASN A 167 5.64 24.82 -1.24
CA ASN A 167 5.55 24.32 0.12
C ASN A 167 6.94 24.14 0.75
N THR A 168 7.21 24.84 1.85
CA THR A 168 8.35 24.56 2.74
C THR A 168 7.87 24.12 4.13
N GLY A 169 6.56 24.06 4.36
CA GLY A 169 5.92 23.62 5.59
C GLY A 169 5.33 22.21 5.50
N THR A 170 4.22 21.98 6.21
CA THR A 170 3.49 20.69 6.21
C THR A 170 2.16 20.82 5.50
N ILE A 171 1.88 19.88 4.59
CA ILE A 171 0.57 19.67 3.98
C ILE A 171 0.14 18.23 4.31
N ALA A 172 -1.02 18.07 4.95
CA ALA A 172 -1.53 16.76 5.31
C ALA A 172 -3.03 16.63 5.09
N ASP A 173 -3.46 15.45 4.65
CA ASP A 173 -4.90 15.12 4.48
C ASP A 173 -5.61 16.08 3.50
N CYS A 174 -4.90 16.59 2.51
CA CYS A 174 -5.39 17.58 1.55
C CYS A 174 -5.63 17.00 0.16
N ASN A 175 -6.51 17.63 -0.61
CA ASN A 175 -6.74 17.21 -1.99
C ASN A 175 -7.03 18.35 -2.97
N SER A 176 -6.85 18.08 -4.27
CA SER A 176 -7.15 19.03 -5.33
C SER A 176 -7.77 18.33 -6.54
N THR A 177 -8.89 18.88 -7.00
CA THR A 177 -9.54 18.51 -8.27
C THR A 177 -9.35 19.60 -9.33
N VAL A 178 -8.50 20.59 -9.05
CA VAL A 178 -8.24 21.73 -9.93
C VAL A 178 -7.61 21.26 -11.23
N ALA A 179 -8.13 21.74 -12.36
CA ALA A 179 -7.44 21.62 -13.64
C ALA A 179 -6.26 22.60 -13.66
N VAL A 180 -5.04 22.08 -13.73
CA VAL A 180 -3.83 22.90 -13.71
C VAL A 180 -3.19 22.88 -15.10
N SER A 181 -2.99 24.05 -15.69
CA SER A 181 -2.28 24.18 -16.97
C SER A 181 -1.16 25.20 -16.91
N GLY A 182 0.01 24.93 -17.49
CA GLY A 182 1.13 25.87 -17.35
C GLY A 182 2.43 25.56 -18.09
N GLY A 183 3.50 26.24 -17.67
CA GLY A 183 4.75 26.38 -18.42
C GLY A 183 5.92 25.60 -17.83
N ASP A 184 6.37 25.98 -16.63
CA ASP A 184 7.69 25.61 -16.11
C ASP A 184 7.61 24.47 -15.10
N ILE A 185 6.89 24.63 -13.99
CA ILE A 185 6.79 23.63 -12.91
C ILE A 185 5.34 23.51 -12.44
N ILE A 186 4.71 22.39 -12.72
CA ILE A 186 3.27 22.19 -12.51
C ILE A 186 3.00 20.93 -11.70
N GLY A 187 2.20 21.07 -10.64
CA GLY A 187 1.63 19.94 -9.91
C GLY A 187 0.12 20.07 -9.69
N GLY A 188 -0.61 18.97 -9.69
CA GLY A 188 -2.07 18.99 -9.44
C GLY A 188 -2.45 19.44 -8.03
N LEU A 189 -1.56 19.25 -7.04
CA LEU A 189 -1.73 19.75 -5.67
C LEU A 189 -0.71 20.85 -5.34
N VAL A 190 0.58 20.59 -5.57
CA VAL A 190 1.69 21.48 -5.21
C VAL A 190 2.62 21.70 -6.39
N GLY A 191 3.00 22.94 -6.69
CA GLY A 191 4.00 23.21 -7.73
C GLY A 191 5.39 22.71 -7.32
N GLU A 192 5.93 23.29 -6.25
CA GLU A 192 7.25 22.95 -5.68
C GLU A 192 7.14 22.56 -4.21
N ASN A 193 7.77 21.45 -3.82
CA ASN A 193 7.79 20.97 -2.44
C ASN A 193 9.23 20.87 -1.91
N GLU A 194 9.54 21.63 -0.86
CA GLU A 194 10.75 21.48 -0.02
C GLU A 194 10.37 21.01 1.41
N GLY A 195 9.07 20.90 1.69
CA GLY A 195 8.53 20.50 2.99
C GLY A 195 8.03 19.05 3.02
N THR A 196 7.01 18.80 3.84
CA THR A 196 6.36 17.49 3.97
C THR A 196 4.96 17.48 3.37
N ILE A 197 4.67 16.49 2.53
CA ILE A 197 3.33 16.18 2.01
C ILE A 197 2.96 14.76 2.47
N SER A 198 1.82 14.61 3.14
CA SER A 198 1.37 13.29 3.63
C SER A 198 -0.13 13.07 3.46
N ARG A 199 -0.55 11.86 3.07
CA ARG A 199 -1.98 11.50 2.91
C ARG A 199 -2.74 12.46 1.98
N CYS A 200 -2.08 12.89 0.92
CA CYS A 200 -2.63 13.87 -0.01
C CYS A 200 -2.91 13.24 -1.38
N HIS A 201 -3.85 13.84 -2.12
CA HIS A 201 -4.13 13.37 -3.48
C HIS A 201 -4.59 14.45 -4.45
N SER A 202 -4.54 14.11 -5.73
CA SER A 202 -5.03 14.97 -6.82
C SER A 202 -5.77 14.16 -7.88
N THR A 203 -6.82 14.76 -8.44
CA THR A 203 -7.68 14.15 -9.46
C THR A 203 -8.00 15.08 -10.63
N GLY A 204 -7.64 16.36 -10.55
CA GLY A 204 -7.79 17.32 -11.64
C GLY A 204 -6.76 17.08 -12.75
N ALA A 205 -7.12 17.35 -14.00
CA ALA A 205 -6.20 17.17 -15.13
C ALA A 205 -5.01 18.13 -15.04
N VAL A 206 -3.81 17.64 -15.35
CA VAL A 206 -2.58 18.43 -15.30
C VAL A 206 -1.95 18.50 -16.69
N THR A 207 -1.68 19.71 -17.20
CA THR A 207 -1.07 19.93 -18.51
C THR A 207 0.09 20.93 -18.42
N GLY A 208 1.30 20.55 -18.85
CA GLY A 208 2.47 21.43 -18.73
C GLY A 208 3.52 21.26 -19.82
N LYS A 209 4.50 22.17 -19.86
CA LYS A 209 5.59 22.18 -20.86
C LYS A 209 6.96 21.79 -20.30
N GLY A 210 7.24 22.08 -19.02
CA GLY A 210 8.50 21.78 -18.34
C GLY A 210 8.39 20.55 -17.43
N ILE A 211 8.48 20.77 -16.13
CA ILE A 211 8.37 19.75 -15.09
C ILE A 211 6.90 19.59 -14.69
N VAL A 212 6.34 18.40 -14.88
CA VAL A 212 4.91 18.15 -14.67
C VAL A 212 4.71 16.90 -13.83
N GLY A 213 4.05 17.05 -12.68
CA GLY A 213 3.62 15.92 -11.87
C GLY A 213 2.12 15.93 -11.64
N GLY A 214 1.51 14.75 -11.56
CA GLY A 214 0.09 14.66 -11.22
C GLY A 214 -0.22 15.26 -9.85
N LEU A 215 0.61 14.99 -8.83
CA LEU A 215 0.48 15.56 -7.49
C LEU A 215 1.42 16.75 -7.27
N VAL A 216 2.72 16.57 -7.55
CA VAL A 216 3.77 17.56 -7.27
C VAL A 216 4.63 17.81 -8.51
N GLY A 217 4.86 19.05 -8.90
CA GLY A 217 5.76 19.35 -10.02
C GLY A 217 7.21 18.95 -9.72
N SER A 218 7.83 19.67 -8.78
CA SER A 218 9.21 19.42 -8.33
C SER A 218 9.24 19.13 -6.84
N ASN A 219 9.91 18.04 -6.44
CA ASN A 219 10.07 17.64 -5.05
C ASN A 219 11.54 17.68 -4.62
N ALA A 220 11.81 18.39 -3.53
CA ALA A 220 13.06 18.44 -2.77
C ALA A 220 12.81 18.23 -1.26
N GLY A 221 11.66 17.66 -0.90
CA GLY A 221 11.27 17.31 0.46
C GLY A 221 10.65 15.91 0.52
N ARG A 222 9.84 15.64 1.55
CA ARG A 222 9.24 14.31 1.75
C ARG A 222 7.82 14.24 1.22
N ILE A 223 7.52 13.18 0.45
CA ILE A 223 6.16 12.81 0.05
C ILE A 223 5.87 11.40 0.58
N ASP A 224 4.78 11.25 1.34
CA ASP A 224 4.43 9.98 1.98
C ASP A 224 2.93 9.67 1.86
N SER A 225 2.58 8.39 1.67
CA SER A 225 1.19 7.91 1.74
C SER A 225 0.23 8.69 0.83
N SER A 226 0.68 9.08 -0.36
CA SER A 226 -0.02 10.03 -1.23
C SER A 226 -0.21 9.45 -2.64
N TYR A 227 -1.20 9.97 -3.37
CA TYR A 227 -1.54 9.37 -4.67
C TYR A 227 -2.09 10.35 -5.71
N CYS A 228 -2.08 9.92 -6.96
CA CYS A 228 -2.70 10.63 -8.06
C CYS A 228 -3.45 9.66 -8.98
N ILE A 229 -4.65 10.05 -9.42
CA ILE A 229 -5.52 9.25 -10.31
C ILE A 229 -6.06 10.07 -11.49
N THR A 230 -5.22 10.92 -12.07
CA THR A 230 -5.61 11.86 -13.13
C THR A 230 -4.92 11.58 -14.46
N THR A 231 -5.23 12.40 -15.48
CA THR A 231 -4.44 12.48 -16.71
C THR A 231 -3.37 13.56 -16.57
N VAL A 232 -2.12 13.20 -16.86
CA VAL A 232 -0.98 14.11 -16.90
C VAL A 232 -0.50 14.23 -18.34
N THR A 233 -0.57 15.45 -18.90
CA THR A 233 -0.25 15.73 -20.30
C THR A 233 0.97 16.64 -20.43
N GLY A 234 1.95 16.17 -21.19
CA GLY A 234 3.13 16.93 -21.58
C GLY A 234 3.05 17.53 -22.97
N LEU A 235 3.33 18.83 -23.07
CA LEU A 235 3.31 19.56 -24.34
C LEU A 235 4.67 19.58 -25.08
N GLY A 236 5.72 18.97 -24.52
CA GLY A 236 6.87 18.50 -25.29
C GLY A 236 7.93 19.53 -25.67
N MET A 237 8.30 20.45 -24.78
CA MET A 237 9.48 21.30 -24.98
C MET A 237 10.77 20.52 -24.67
N MET A 238 11.95 21.04 -25.05
CA MET A 238 13.20 20.45 -24.55
C MET A 238 13.30 20.74 -23.06
N GLY A 239 13.65 19.75 -22.23
CA GLY A 239 13.65 19.94 -20.77
C GLY A 239 12.52 19.24 -20.01
N THR A 240 11.61 18.53 -20.68
CA THR A 240 10.37 18.10 -20.04
C THR A 240 10.55 16.81 -19.22
N TRP A 241 10.18 16.87 -17.94
CA TRP A 241 10.12 15.71 -17.03
C TRP A 241 8.70 15.51 -16.54
N ILE A 242 8.15 14.31 -16.76
CA ILE A 242 6.74 14.04 -16.50
C ILE A 242 6.56 12.78 -15.68
N GLY A 243 5.94 12.93 -14.51
CA GLY A 243 5.55 11.81 -13.67
C GLY A 243 4.06 11.79 -13.40
N GLY A 244 3.49 10.59 -13.32
CA GLY A 244 2.10 10.44 -12.88
C GLY A 244 1.84 10.95 -11.47
N LEU A 245 2.83 10.92 -10.59
CA LEU A 245 2.78 11.53 -9.25
C LEU A 245 3.67 12.77 -9.16
N VAL A 246 4.96 12.65 -9.53
CA VAL A 246 5.95 13.71 -9.37
C VAL A 246 6.75 13.94 -10.64
N GLY A 247 6.85 15.18 -11.13
CA GLY A 247 7.63 15.49 -12.34
C GLY A 247 9.12 15.23 -12.15
N ALA A 248 9.72 15.91 -11.18
CA ALA A 248 11.12 15.75 -10.79
C ALA A 248 11.24 15.54 -9.28
N ASP A 249 11.97 14.50 -8.88
CA ASP A 249 12.18 14.15 -7.48
C ASP A 249 13.66 14.17 -7.09
N TRP A 250 13.99 14.93 -6.04
CA TRP A 250 15.35 15.13 -5.55
C TRP A 250 15.57 14.63 -4.12
N ASP A 251 14.56 13.99 -3.52
CA ASP A 251 14.57 13.52 -2.13
C ASP A 251 13.77 12.21 -1.99
N THR A 252 12.79 12.14 -1.08
CA THR A 252 12.17 10.89 -0.61
C THR A 252 10.70 10.82 -1.00
N ILE A 253 10.35 9.70 -1.65
CA ILE A 253 8.95 9.32 -1.93
C ILE A 253 8.74 7.92 -1.36
N SER A 254 7.82 7.81 -0.40
CA SER A 254 7.51 6.55 0.26
C SER A 254 6.02 6.25 0.28
N SER A 255 5.65 4.99 0.12
CA SER A 255 4.26 4.54 0.29
C SER A 255 3.30 5.30 -0.63
N CYS A 256 3.66 5.57 -1.88
CA CYS A 256 2.85 6.37 -2.80
C CYS A 256 2.43 5.57 -4.04
N TYR A 257 1.34 5.98 -4.69
CA TYR A 257 0.96 5.37 -5.97
C TYR A 257 0.40 6.33 -6.99
N ALA A 258 0.52 5.95 -8.26
CA ALA A 258 -0.09 6.67 -9.38
C ALA A 258 -0.91 5.71 -10.24
N ASP A 259 -2.19 6.01 -10.38
CA ASP A 259 -3.08 5.39 -11.37
C ASP A 259 -3.44 6.43 -12.42
N THR A 260 -2.44 6.84 -13.18
CA THR A 260 -2.55 8.00 -14.08
C THR A 260 -2.31 7.63 -15.52
N THR A 261 -3.02 8.29 -16.42
CA THR A 261 -2.68 8.25 -17.85
C THR A 261 -1.67 9.35 -18.12
N VAL A 262 -0.44 8.97 -18.45
CA VAL A 262 0.65 9.89 -18.80
C VAL A 262 0.82 9.89 -20.31
N SER A 263 0.61 11.05 -20.93
CA SER A 263 0.71 11.21 -22.39
C SER A 263 1.56 12.42 -22.74
N VAL A 264 2.54 12.24 -23.63
CA VAL A 264 3.53 13.28 -23.95
C VAL A 264 3.83 13.33 -25.44
N ALA A 265 3.82 14.55 -26.00
CA ALA A 265 4.15 14.83 -27.40
C ALA A 265 5.66 15.12 -27.66
N GLY A 266 6.48 15.35 -26.62
CA GLY A 266 7.91 15.69 -26.73
C GLY A 266 8.83 15.13 -25.61
N GLN A 267 10.08 15.58 -25.58
CA GLN A 267 11.22 14.77 -25.10
C GLN A 267 11.71 15.11 -23.67
N TRP A 268 11.93 14.08 -22.83
CA TRP A 268 13.20 13.76 -22.12
C TRP A 268 13.04 12.56 -21.17
N ALA A 269 12.27 12.70 -20.08
CA ALA A 269 12.04 11.58 -19.15
C ALA A 269 10.58 11.51 -18.69
N ILE A 270 9.98 10.32 -18.83
CA ILE A 270 8.55 10.09 -18.57
C ILE A 270 8.40 8.83 -17.71
N GLY A 271 7.72 8.93 -16.58
CA GLY A 271 7.41 7.77 -15.74
C GLY A 271 5.98 7.76 -15.24
N GLY A 272 5.44 6.57 -14.99
CA GLY A 272 4.09 6.43 -14.46
C GLY A 272 3.96 6.92 -13.01
N LEU A 273 5.05 6.97 -12.24
CA LEU A 273 5.11 7.63 -10.92
C LEU A 273 5.99 8.88 -10.97
N THR A 274 7.25 8.76 -11.39
CA THR A 274 8.19 9.90 -11.46
C THR A 274 8.80 10.08 -12.84
N GLY A 275 8.90 11.34 -13.30
CA GLY A 275 9.56 11.64 -14.58
C GLY A 275 11.07 11.45 -14.50
N THR A 276 11.69 12.15 -13.55
CA THR A 276 13.11 12.00 -13.21
C THR A 276 13.28 11.94 -11.70
N GLY A 277 14.33 11.26 -11.22
CA GLY A 277 14.67 11.22 -9.81
C GLY A 277 14.33 9.91 -9.11
N GLY A 278 14.01 9.97 -7.82
CA GLY A 278 13.94 8.79 -6.95
C GLY A 278 15.27 8.55 -6.27
N LYS A 279 15.77 9.54 -5.52
CA LYS A 279 16.97 9.32 -4.68
C LYS A 279 16.68 8.22 -3.67
N ASN A 280 15.55 8.32 -2.98
CA ASN A 280 15.06 7.33 -2.03
C ASN A 280 13.58 7.03 -2.31
N MET A 281 13.31 6.21 -3.34
CA MET A 281 11.96 5.75 -3.62
C MET A 281 11.71 4.40 -2.95
N SER A 282 10.67 4.31 -2.12
CA SER A 282 10.34 3.05 -1.44
C SER A 282 8.85 2.78 -1.35
N CYS A 283 8.45 1.51 -1.44
CA CYS A 283 7.06 1.09 -1.29
C CYS A 283 6.12 1.88 -2.22
N CYS A 284 6.44 1.99 -3.50
CA CYS A 284 5.65 2.77 -4.45
C CYS A 284 5.22 1.94 -5.65
N TYR A 285 4.09 2.32 -6.26
CA TYR A 285 3.67 1.65 -7.49
C TYR A 285 2.92 2.52 -8.49
N SER A 286 2.88 2.04 -9.73
CA SER A 286 2.17 2.68 -10.85
C SER A 286 1.25 1.69 -11.57
N LYS A 287 0.07 2.15 -11.98
CA LYS A 287 -0.95 1.32 -12.66
C LYS A 287 -1.36 1.83 -14.04
N GLY A 288 -1.55 3.14 -14.16
CA GLY A 288 -2.05 3.73 -15.40
C GLY A 288 -1.03 3.70 -16.54
N SER A 289 -1.46 4.08 -17.75
CA SER A 289 -0.64 3.94 -18.95
C SER A 289 0.40 5.04 -19.12
N VAL A 290 1.59 4.71 -19.63
CA VAL A 290 2.64 5.67 -20.01
C VAL A 290 2.84 5.62 -21.52
N THR A 291 2.45 6.70 -22.22
CA THR A 291 2.57 6.81 -23.67
C THR A 291 3.40 8.02 -24.07
N ALA A 292 4.47 7.76 -24.82
CA ALA A 292 5.36 8.77 -25.37
C ALA A 292 5.46 8.65 -26.88
N THR A 293 5.22 9.74 -27.62
CA THR A 293 5.43 9.76 -29.08
C THR A 293 6.88 10.12 -29.44
N ARG A 294 7.59 10.80 -28.53
CA ARG A 294 8.99 11.22 -28.64
C ARG A 294 9.57 11.24 -27.23
N GLY A 295 10.68 10.56 -26.96
CA GLY A 295 11.28 10.53 -25.63
C GLY A 295 12.54 9.69 -25.65
N VAL A 296 13.50 9.98 -24.77
CA VAL A 296 14.73 9.19 -24.65
C VAL A 296 14.58 8.17 -23.52
N LEU A 297 13.89 8.52 -22.43
CA LEU A 297 13.79 7.70 -21.22
C LEU A 297 12.31 7.54 -20.83
N VAL A 298 11.76 6.33 -20.91
CA VAL A 298 10.35 6.05 -20.60
C VAL A 298 10.26 4.85 -19.66
N GLY A 299 9.68 5.02 -18.49
CA GLY A 299 9.52 3.96 -17.50
C GLY A 299 8.07 3.76 -17.08
N GLY A 300 7.68 2.53 -16.76
CA GLY A 300 6.37 2.28 -16.15
C GLY A 300 6.25 2.94 -14.77
N LEU A 301 7.29 2.88 -13.95
CA LEU A 301 7.38 3.59 -12.66
C LEU A 301 8.18 4.89 -12.78
N VAL A 302 9.42 4.81 -13.29
CA VAL A 302 10.39 5.92 -13.27
C VAL A 302 10.98 6.17 -14.65
N GLY A 303 10.87 7.39 -15.19
CA GLY A 303 11.46 7.70 -16.49
C GLY A 303 12.98 7.63 -16.48
N ASN A 304 13.61 8.51 -15.71
CA ASN A 304 15.04 8.49 -15.42
C ASN A 304 15.27 8.38 -13.91
N GLY A 305 15.76 7.23 -13.44
CA GLY A 305 15.85 6.98 -12.01
C GLY A 305 17.12 7.52 -11.34
N GLY A 306 16.96 7.86 -10.07
CA GLY A 306 18.00 8.32 -9.15
C GLY A 306 18.70 7.18 -8.40
N ASP A 307 19.15 7.45 -7.17
CA ASP A 307 20.08 6.60 -6.41
C ASP A 307 19.49 5.26 -5.94
N SER A 308 18.19 5.14 -5.63
CA SER A 308 17.59 3.87 -5.16
C SER A 308 16.08 3.71 -5.41
N ILE A 309 15.70 2.53 -5.89
CA ILE A 309 14.31 2.06 -6.01
C ILE A 309 14.17 0.78 -5.18
N THR A 310 13.40 0.85 -4.09
CA THR A 310 13.28 -0.25 -3.12
C THR A 310 11.83 -0.68 -2.94
N SER A 311 11.55 -1.97 -3.07
CA SER A 311 10.22 -2.54 -2.88
C SER A 311 9.15 -1.79 -3.66
N CYS A 312 9.33 -1.64 -4.97
CA CYS A 312 8.42 -0.88 -5.82
C CYS A 312 7.98 -1.71 -7.03
N TYR A 313 6.84 -1.39 -7.64
CA TYR A 313 6.44 -2.08 -8.85
C TYR A 313 5.65 -1.24 -9.86
N SER A 314 5.57 -1.71 -11.11
CA SER A 314 4.67 -1.14 -12.11
C SER A 314 3.84 -2.21 -12.79
N VAL A 315 2.55 -1.97 -12.94
CA VAL A 315 1.68 -2.72 -13.86
C VAL A 315 1.25 -1.87 -15.05
N ALA A 316 1.90 -0.72 -15.24
CA ALA A 316 1.62 0.21 -16.31
C ALA A 316 1.87 -0.44 -17.68
N THR A 317 0.95 -0.21 -18.61
CA THR A 317 1.23 -0.37 -20.05
C THR A 317 2.19 0.74 -20.47
N VAL A 318 3.32 0.41 -21.09
CA VAL A 318 4.32 1.40 -21.51
C VAL A 318 4.53 1.36 -23.02
N SER A 319 4.39 2.50 -23.68
CA SER A 319 4.61 2.67 -25.12
C SER A 319 5.53 3.86 -25.39
N GLY A 320 6.66 3.61 -26.03
CA GLY A 320 7.65 4.62 -26.43
C GLY A 320 8.24 4.31 -27.83
N PRO A 321 8.95 5.27 -28.45
CA PRO A 321 9.57 5.06 -29.76
C PRO A 321 10.74 4.07 -29.67
N THR A 322 11.04 3.36 -30.76
CA THR A 322 12.09 2.31 -30.81
C THR A 322 13.52 2.80 -30.52
N THR A 323 13.76 4.11 -30.57
CA THR A 323 15.05 4.74 -30.28
C THR A 323 15.21 5.17 -28.81
N SER A 324 14.23 4.83 -27.96
CA SER A 324 14.20 5.23 -26.56
C SER A 324 14.58 4.08 -25.64
N TRP A 325 15.11 4.44 -24.48
CA TRP A 325 15.29 3.55 -23.34
C TRP A 325 13.93 3.42 -22.67
N THR A 326 13.14 2.47 -23.16
CA THR A 326 11.80 2.18 -22.64
C THR A 326 11.85 0.93 -21.78
N GLY A 327 11.38 1.01 -20.53
CA GLY A 327 11.33 -0.11 -19.60
C GLY A 327 10.03 -0.18 -18.80
N GLY A 328 9.67 -1.39 -18.37
CA GLY A 328 8.46 -1.64 -17.59
C GLY A 328 8.56 -1.15 -16.15
N LEU A 329 9.74 -1.20 -15.53
CA LEU A 329 9.97 -0.53 -14.25
C LEU A 329 10.54 0.88 -14.46
N ALA A 330 11.70 1.00 -15.12
CA ALA A 330 12.32 2.29 -15.37
C ALA A 330 12.93 2.40 -16.77
N GLY A 331 12.97 3.62 -17.31
CA GLY A 331 13.60 3.88 -18.61
C GLY A 331 15.12 3.78 -18.55
N CYS A 332 15.74 4.48 -17.60
CA CYS A 332 17.18 4.41 -17.31
C CYS A 332 17.46 4.54 -15.82
N LEU A 333 18.63 4.05 -15.39
CA LEU A 333 19.22 4.24 -14.07
C LEU A 333 20.70 4.59 -14.25
N ASP A 334 21.07 5.86 -14.06
CA ASP A 334 22.45 6.31 -14.30
C ASP A 334 23.43 5.84 -13.21
N LYS A 335 22.96 5.73 -11.95
CA LYS A 335 23.76 5.31 -10.77
C LYS A 335 22.97 4.52 -9.71
N GLY A 336 21.71 4.20 -9.99
CA GLY A 336 20.76 3.69 -9.00
C GLY A 336 20.82 2.18 -8.75
N LYS A 337 20.53 1.76 -7.52
CA LYS A 337 20.26 0.35 -7.18
C LYS A 337 18.76 0.07 -7.22
N VAL A 338 18.37 -1.03 -7.85
CA VAL A 338 17.03 -1.61 -7.69
C VAL A 338 17.10 -2.73 -6.67
N ASP A 339 16.26 -2.68 -5.64
CA ASP A 339 16.14 -3.70 -4.61
C ASP A 339 14.66 -4.11 -4.48
N GLY A 340 14.30 -5.31 -4.94
CA GLY A 340 12.90 -5.74 -4.99
C GLY A 340 12.01 -4.86 -5.90
N GLY A 341 12.50 -4.49 -7.08
CA GLY A 341 11.74 -3.75 -8.09
C GLY A 341 11.15 -4.67 -9.16
N TYR A 342 9.82 -4.65 -9.33
CA TYR A 342 9.10 -5.57 -10.21
C TYR A 342 8.24 -4.85 -11.26
N PHE A 343 7.94 -5.49 -12.39
CA PHE A 343 6.96 -4.95 -13.33
C PHE A 343 6.19 -6.05 -14.04
N LEU A 344 4.97 -5.73 -14.49
CA LEU A 344 4.12 -6.70 -15.18
C LEU A 344 4.80 -7.09 -16.49
N ALA A 345 4.90 -8.38 -16.77
CA ALA A 345 5.58 -8.86 -17.95
C ALA A 345 4.94 -8.29 -19.24
N PRO A 346 5.74 -7.99 -20.29
CA PRO A 346 5.21 -7.48 -21.55
C PRO A 346 4.14 -8.38 -22.18
N ALA A 347 4.28 -9.70 -22.03
CA ALA A 347 3.34 -10.70 -22.52
C ALA A 347 1.95 -10.58 -21.87
N ASP A 348 1.89 -10.03 -20.66
CA ASP A 348 0.65 -9.82 -19.89
C ASP A 348 0.17 -8.36 -19.94
N GLY A 349 0.70 -7.57 -20.87
CA GLY A 349 0.28 -6.18 -21.10
C GLY A 349 1.05 -5.12 -20.29
N GLY A 350 2.11 -5.51 -19.57
CA GLY A 350 3.00 -4.53 -18.95
C GLY A 350 4.01 -3.90 -19.90
N GLY A 351 4.90 -3.06 -19.38
CA GLY A 351 5.91 -2.38 -20.16
C GLY A 351 7.07 -3.28 -20.64
N PRO A 352 7.85 -2.86 -21.66
CA PRO A 352 8.98 -3.62 -22.20
C PRO A 352 10.05 -3.98 -21.16
N ASP A 353 10.70 -5.13 -21.32
CA ASP A 353 11.86 -5.48 -20.50
C ASP A 353 13.15 -4.92 -21.12
N ASN A 354 13.79 -3.98 -20.42
CA ASN A 354 15.09 -3.41 -20.78
C ASN A 354 16.21 -3.83 -19.82
N GLY A 355 15.98 -4.84 -18.98
CA GLY A 355 16.92 -5.32 -17.97
C GLY A 355 16.94 -4.51 -16.68
N ILE A 356 16.02 -3.56 -16.48
CA ILE A 356 15.86 -2.82 -15.22
C ILE A 356 14.59 -3.31 -14.50
N GLY A 357 14.78 -3.90 -13.32
CA GLY A 357 13.71 -4.57 -12.56
C GLY A 357 13.49 -6.01 -13.02
N ILE A 358 12.56 -6.69 -12.37
CA ILE A 358 12.24 -8.10 -12.62
C ILE A 358 10.82 -8.19 -13.22
N PRO A 359 10.65 -8.71 -14.46
CA PRO A 359 9.32 -8.96 -15.00
C PRO A 359 8.64 -10.10 -14.24
N LEU A 360 7.40 -9.89 -13.81
CA LEU A 360 6.53 -10.92 -13.24
C LEU A 360 5.31 -11.09 -14.13
N THR A 361 4.92 -12.33 -14.38
CA THR A 361 3.65 -12.64 -15.05
C THR A 361 2.47 -12.13 -14.23
N ALA A 362 1.29 -12.02 -14.85
CA ALA A 362 0.06 -11.64 -14.17
C ALA A 362 -0.25 -12.57 -12.98
N ILE A 363 0.11 -13.85 -13.08
CA ILE A 363 -0.09 -14.82 -12.00
C ILE A 363 0.91 -14.58 -10.87
N GLU A 364 2.19 -14.35 -11.17
CA GLU A 364 3.22 -14.02 -10.17
C GLU A 364 2.95 -12.69 -9.48
N MET A 365 2.41 -11.70 -10.19
CA MET A 365 1.98 -10.42 -9.60
C MET A 365 0.90 -10.56 -8.52
N ARG A 366 0.19 -11.70 -8.47
CA ARG A 366 -0.83 -12.02 -7.45
C ARG A 366 -0.32 -12.98 -6.37
N ARG A 367 0.98 -13.27 -6.34
CA ARG A 367 1.60 -14.21 -5.38
C ARG A 367 2.58 -13.46 -4.49
N GLN A 368 2.38 -13.51 -3.17
CA GLN A 368 3.27 -12.84 -2.22
C GLN A 368 4.72 -13.34 -2.37
N SER A 369 4.91 -14.64 -2.59
CA SER A 369 6.24 -15.24 -2.73
C SER A 369 7.05 -14.69 -3.92
N SER A 370 6.38 -14.14 -4.94
CA SER A 370 7.05 -13.56 -6.12
C SER A 370 7.77 -12.25 -5.80
N PHE A 371 7.38 -11.56 -4.73
CA PHE A 371 7.94 -10.29 -4.29
C PHE A 371 9.01 -10.53 -3.21
N LYS A 372 10.16 -11.05 -3.63
CA LYS A 372 11.28 -11.39 -2.75
C LYS A 372 11.73 -10.19 -1.91
N GLY A 373 11.84 -10.40 -0.60
CA GLY A 373 12.30 -9.40 0.37
C GLY A 373 11.26 -8.34 0.74
N TRP A 374 10.03 -8.41 0.22
CA TRP A 374 8.97 -7.49 0.60
C TRP A 374 8.37 -7.88 1.95
N ASP A 375 8.03 -6.84 2.72
CA ASP A 375 7.33 -6.95 4.00
C ASP A 375 5.82 -6.84 3.74
N PHE A 376 5.16 -8.00 3.64
CA PHE A 376 3.71 -8.08 3.51
C PHE A 376 3.07 -8.30 4.88
N TRP A 377 1.96 -7.61 5.09
CA TRP A 377 1.09 -7.83 6.24
C TRP A 377 0.69 -9.31 6.36
N GLY A 378 1.02 -9.94 7.49
CA GLY A 378 0.69 -11.35 7.78
C GLY A 378 1.80 -12.36 7.44
N THR A 379 2.98 -11.90 7.01
CA THR A 379 4.17 -12.75 6.84
C THR A 379 5.16 -12.53 7.98
N ASP A 380 5.77 -13.59 8.53
CA ASP A 380 6.66 -13.52 9.68
C ASP A 380 8.14 -13.23 9.29
N LYS A 381 8.38 -12.05 8.71
CA LYS A 381 9.73 -11.43 8.57
C LYS A 381 9.77 -9.97 9.07
N ASP A 382 9.42 -9.83 10.34
CA ASP A 382 9.82 -8.85 11.39
C ASP A 382 10.21 -7.36 11.12
N GLY A 383 9.88 -6.76 9.97
CA GLY A 383 10.32 -5.42 9.55
C GLY A 383 9.47 -4.17 9.89
N LYS A 384 8.69 -4.14 10.99
CA LYS A 384 7.97 -2.96 11.56
C LYS A 384 7.49 -1.87 10.57
N ALA A 385 6.65 -2.22 9.61
CA ALA A 385 5.72 -1.28 8.97
C ALA A 385 4.66 -1.98 8.12
N ASP A 386 4.88 -3.25 7.73
CA ASP A 386 3.98 -4.05 6.90
C ASP A 386 3.38 -3.20 5.74
N PRO A 387 4.21 -2.52 4.92
CA PRO A 387 3.74 -1.50 3.98
C PRO A 387 2.88 -2.08 2.85
N TRP A 388 2.92 -3.40 2.63
CA TRP A 388 2.20 -4.07 1.56
C TRP A 388 1.10 -4.99 2.08
N PHE A 389 -0.02 -5.01 1.37
CA PHE A 389 -1.10 -5.97 1.52
C PHE A 389 -1.33 -6.64 0.17
N MET A 390 -1.47 -7.97 0.16
CA MET A 390 -1.84 -8.72 -1.04
C MET A 390 -3.34 -9.05 -1.04
N PRO A 391 -4.15 -8.48 -1.95
CA PRO A 391 -5.53 -8.90 -2.14
C PRO A 391 -5.60 -10.30 -2.77
N VAL A 392 -6.66 -11.06 -2.46
CA VAL A 392 -6.87 -12.43 -2.96
C VAL A 392 -6.77 -12.54 -4.49
N ASP A 393 -7.32 -11.56 -5.21
CA ASP A 393 -7.35 -11.53 -6.68
C ASP A 393 -6.66 -10.28 -7.27
N GLY A 394 -5.69 -9.71 -6.56
CA GLY A 394 -5.09 -8.43 -6.92
C GLY A 394 -3.56 -8.43 -6.87
N THR A 395 -2.98 -7.38 -7.42
CA THR A 395 -1.57 -7.06 -7.19
C THR A 395 -1.40 -6.39 -5.82
N PRO A 396 -0.17 -6.35 -5.25
CA PRO A 396 0.06 -5.71 -3.97
C PRO A 396 -0.49 -4.28 -3.92
N ILE A 397 -1.20 -3.94 -2.86
CA ILE A 397 -1.59 -2.57 -2.57
C ILE A 397 -0.90 -2.12 -1.30
N LEU A 398 -0.77 -0.80 -1.12
CA LEU A 398 -0.16 -0.28 0.09
C LEU A 398 -1.11 -0.48 1.26
N SER A 399 -0.57 -0.86 2.41
CA SER A 399 -1.38 -1.19 3.57
C SER A 399 -2.22 -0.01 4.03
N TRP A 400 -1.77 1.24 3.91
CA TRP A 400 -2.62 2.40 4.23
C TRP A 400 -3.84 2.57 3.28
N GLN A 401 -3.88 1.88 2.14
CA GLN A 401 -5.06 1.83 1.27
C GLN A 401 -6.15 0.91 1.83
N THR A 402 -5.84 0.05 2.80
CA THR A 402 -6.81 -0.89 3.40
C THR A 402 -7.68 -0.23 4.49
N PRO A 403 -7.19 0.70 5.35
CA PRO A 403 -8.01 1.41 6.34
C PRO A 403 -8.78 2.62 5.82
N ALA A 404 -8.54 3.11 4.60
CA ALA A 404 -9.35 4.19 4.01
C ALA A 404 -10.77 3.74 3.56
N THR A 405 -11.13 2.48 3.82
CA THR A 405 -12.38 1.88 3.33
C THR A 405 -13.33 1.39 4.44
N GLY A 406 -12.98 1.47 5.72
CA GLY A 406 -13.83 0.99 6.82
C GLY A 406 -13.87 -0.55 6.94
N LEU A 407 -12.75 -1.24 6.75
CA LEU A 407 -12.59 -2.66 7.05
C LEU A 407 -12.15 -2.86 8.51
N ARG A 408 -12.65 -3.91 9.18
CA ARG A 408 -12.23 -4.40 10.50
C ARG A 408 -11.49 -5.73 10.35
N ALA A 409 -10.60 -6.03 11.28
CA ALA A 409 -9.93 -7.32 11.33
C ALA A 409 -10.98 -8.39 11.67
N VAL A 410 -11.01 -9.47 10.89
CA VAL A 410 -11.76 -10.67 11.24
C VAL A 410 -11.03 -11.31 12.43
N PRO A 411 -11.72 -11.55 13.56
CA PRO A 411 -11.12 -12.19 14.72
C PRO A 411 -10.44 -13.51 14.36
N THR A 412 -9.29 -13.77 14.99
CA THR A 412 -8.66 -15.09 14.95
C THR A 412 -9.53 -16.08 15.72
N VAL A 413 -10.30 -16.89 14.98
CA VAL A 413 -11.24 -17.86 15.56
C VAL A 413 -10.83 -19.32 15.34
N GLY A 414 -9.65 -19.58 14.78
CA GLY A 414 -9.14 -20.94 14.59
C GLY A 414 -9.10 -21.72 15.90
N ALA A 415 -9.44 -23.01 15.83
CA ALA A 415 -9.60 -23.95 16.94
C ALA A 415 -10.68 -23.60 18.00
N LEU A 416 -11.42 -22.50 17.84
CA LEU A 416 -12.57 -22.20 18.70
C LEU A 416 -13.78 -23.04 18.30
N PRO A 417 -14.62 -23.47 19.26
CA PRO A 417 -15.93 -24.05 18.94
C PRO A 417 -16.76 -23.09 18.08
N VAL A 418 -17.51 -23.62 17.11
CA VAL A 418 -18.26 -22.79 16.14
C VAL A 418 -19.13 -21.71 16.80
N GLU A 419 -19.78 -22.01 17.92
CA GLU A 419 -20.63 -21.05 18.66
C GLU A 419 -19.82 -19.87 19.24
N VAL A 420 -18.60 -20.14 19.72
CA VAL A 420 -17.70 -19.12 20.27
C VAL A 420 -17.16 -18.25 19.13
N ALA A 421 -16.80 -18.86 18.00
CA ALA A 421 -16.36 -18.15 16.81
C ALA A 421 -17.44 -17.20 16.27
N VAL A 422 -18.68 -17.70 16.14
CA VAL A 422 -19.85 -16.90 15.74
C VAL A 422 -20.05 -15.69 16.65
N THR A 423 -19.92 -15.89 17.97
CA THR A 423 -20.03 -14.80 18.96
C THR A 423 -18.94 -13.75 18.74
N ALA A 424 -17.68 -14.17 18.60
CA ALA A 424 -16.55 -13.28 18.37
C ALA A 424 -16.71 -12.46 17.07
N LEU A 425 -17.23 -13.08 16.00
CA LEU A 425 -17.50 -12.39 14.74
C LEU A 425 -18.57 -11.29 14.91
N ILE A 426 -19.66 -11.58 15.61
CA ILE A 426 -20.74 -10.61 15.88
C ILE A 426 -20.21 -9.43 16.70
N GLU A 427 -19.44 -9.71 17.76
CA GLU A 427 -18.85 -8.66 18.62
C GLU A 427 -17.87 -7.77 17.85
N ALA A 428 -17.12 -8.36 16.90
CA ALA A 428 -16.25 -7.61 16.00
C ALA A 428 -17.02 -6.84 14.92
N GLY A 429 -18.34 -7.04 14.81
CA GLY A 429 -19.23 -6.32 13.91
C GLY A 429 -19.41 -6.97 12.55
N PHE A 430 -19.24 -8.30 12.44
CA PHE A 430 -19.48 -9.07 11.22
C PHE A 430 -20.81 -9.82 11.26
N VAL A 431 -21.26 -10.26 10.08
CA VAL A 431 -22.42 -11.15 9.92
C VAL A 431 -21.90 -12.57 9.75
N PRO A 432 -22.18 -13.52 10.65
CA PRO A 432 -21.84 -14.92 10.44
C PRO A 432 -22.51 -15.46 9.17
N GLY A 433 -21.73 -16.12 8.33
CA GLY A 433 -22.15 -16.67 7.04
C GLY A 433 -22.47 -18.15 7.08
N THR A 434 -22.20 -18.81 5.96
CA THR A 434 -22.34 -20.26 5.80
C THR A 434 -21.31 -20.97 6.68
N VAL A 435 -21.76 -22.02 7.35
CA VAL A 435 -20.85 -22.98 8.02
C VAL A 435 -20.70 -24.18 7.10
N THR A 436 -19.51 -24.39 6.58
CA THR A 436 -19.15 -25.61 5.84
C THR A 436 -18.37 -26.54 6.75
N TYR A 437 -18.61 -27.84 6.62
CA TYR A 437 -17.92 -28.86 7.39
C TYR A 437 -16.93 -29.57 6.50
N GLU A 438 -15.66 -29.58 6.92
CA GLU A 438 -14.56 -30.23 6.23
C GLU A 438 -13.73 -31.05 7.24
N PHE A 439 -13.00 -32.06 6.77
CA PHE A 439 -12.08 -32.80 7.62
C PHE A 439 -10.74 -32.06 7.77
N ASP A 440 -10.25 -31.96 9.00
CA ASP A 440 -8.89 -31.56 9.37
C ASP A 440 -8.42 -32.39 10.57
N ALA A 441 -7.25 -33.02 10.46
CA ALA A 441 -6.76 -33.98 11.45
C ALA A 441 -6.28 -33.36 12.77
N TYR A 442 -6.08 -32.04 12.81
CA TYR A 442 -5.45 -31.34 13.93
C TYR A 442 -6.39 -30.35 14.63
N THR A 443 -7.52 -30.02 14.01
CA THR A 443 -8.58 -29.20 14.58
C THR A 443 -9.59 -30.11 15.29
N PRO A 444 -10.00 -29.86 16.54
CA PRO A 444 -11.03 -30.67 17.21
C PRO A 444 -12.39 -30.66 16.48
N ASP A 445 -13.20 -31.71 16.61
CA ASP A 445 -14.57 -31.76 16.06
C ASP A 445 -15.39 -30.53 16.46
N GLY A 446 -16.10 -29.96 15.49
CA GLY A 446 -16.96 -28.79 15.73
C GLY A 446 -16.20 -27.47 15.99
N CYS A 447 -14.87 -27.47 15.91
CA CYS A 447 -14.06 -26.26 15.97
C CYS A 447 -13.74 -25.69 14.58
N VAL A 448 -13.58 -24.37 14.50
CA VAL A 448 -13.26 -23.67 13.25
C VAL A 448 -11.85 -24.01 12.79
N ILE A 449 -11.71 -24.48 11.56
CA ILE A 449 -10.42 -24.59 10.85
C ILE A 449 -9.98 -23.18 10.47
N TYR A 450 -10.83 -22.43 9.76
CA TYR A 450 -10.60 -21.02 9.44
C TYR A 450 -11.89 -20.25 9.13
N PRO A 451 -11.92 -18.93 9.38
CA PRO A 451 -12.95 -18.03 8.85
C PRO A 451 -12.62 -17.59 7.43
N ASP A 452 -13.62 -17.36 6.58
CA ASP A 452 -13.45 -16.79 5.24
C ASP A 452 -14.25 -15.47 5.11
N PRO A 453 -13.59 -14.31 4.97
CA PRO A 453 -12.13 -14.11 4.85
C PRO A 453 -11.38 -14.27 6.18
N MET A 454 -10.12 -14.70 6.11
CA MET A 454 -9.26 -14.95 7.28
C MET A 454 -8.69 -13.70 7.97
N SER A 455 -8.81 -12.52 7.35
CA SER A 455 -7.99 -11.35 7.71
C SER A 455 -8.79 -10.08 7.99
N TRP A 456 -9.36 -9.44 6.97
CA TRP A 456 -10.11 -8.19 7.12
C TRP A 456 -11.37 -8.19 6.26
N ALA A 457 -12.49 -7.73 6.82
CA ALA A 457 -13.77 -7.58 6.13
C ALA A 457 -14.46 -6.27 6.54
N ARG A 458 -15.50 -5.82 5.82
CA ARG A 458 -16.26 -4.62 6.23
C ARG A 458 -17.08 -4.99 7.48
N PRO A 459 -17.29 -4.09 8.46
CA PRO A 459 -18.37 -4.25 9.42
C PRO A 459 -19.68 -4.51 8.66
N GLY A 460 -20.41 -5.53 9.06
CA GLY A 460 -21.60 -6.03 8.39
C GLY A 460 -21.34 -7.00 7.24
N ALA A 461 -20.08 -7.27 6.87
CA ALA A 461 -19.75 -8.29 5.88
C ALA A 461 -20.02 -9.69 6.42
N THR A 462 -20.40 -10.58 5.50
CA THR A 462 -20.53 -12.00 5.78
C THR A 462 -19.15 -12.63 5.97
N VAL A 463 -18.97 -13.40 7.05
CA VAL A 463 -17.78 -14.23 7.29
C VAL A 463 -18.24 -15.67 7.40
N ASP A 464 -17.90 -16.47 6.40
CA ASP A 464 -18.18 -17.90 6.38
C ASP A 464 -17.20 -18.61 7.33
N LEU A 465 -17.60 -19.76 7.87
CA LEU A 465 -16.76 -20.57 8.75
C LEU A 465 -16.58 -21.96 8.15
N VAL A 466 -15.32 -22.37 8.00
CA VAL A 466 -14.99 -23.76 7.70
C VAL A 466 -14.70 -24.44 9.03
N VAL A 467 -15.53 -25.41 9.39
CA VAL A 467 -15.52 -26.10 10.68
C VAL A 467 -15.05 -27.53 10.47
N ASN A 468 -14.25 -28.04 11.40
CA ASN A 468 -13.84 -29.42 11.36
C ASN A 468 -15.03 -30.34 11.64
N SER A 469 -15.14 -31.41 10.85
CA SER A 469 -15.93 -32.58 11.16
C SER A 469 -15.01 -33.79 11.27
N ASP A 470 -15.11 -34.56 12.36
CA ASP A 470 -14.35 -35.80 12.59
C ASP A 470 -14.65 -36.92 11.59
N GLY A 471 -15.55 -36.68 10.63
CA GLY A 471 -15.83 -37.59 9.53
C GLY A 471 -14.61 -37.77 8.63
N LEU A 472 -13.82 -38.83 8.90
CA LEU A 472 -12.82 -39.32 7.96
C LEU A 472 -13.49 -39.63 6.63
N TYR A 473 -12.88 -39.16 5.54
CA TYR A 473 -13.36 -39.43 4.19
C TYR A 473 -13.31 -40.94 3.89
N ASP A 474 -14.45 -41.52 3.50
CA ASP A 474 -14.51 -42.94 3.15
C ASP A 474 -13.95 -43.18 1.73
N TRP A 475 -12.68 -43.58 1.68
CA TRP A 475 -11.97 -43.91 0.46
C TRP A 475 -12.58 -45.07 -0.35
N GLN A 476 -13.47 -45.89 0.22
CA GLN A 476 -14.18 -46.93 -0.55
C GLN A 476 -15.17 -46.32 -1.55
N THR A 477 -15.70 -45.14 -1.24
CA THR A 477 -16.67 -44.40 -2.04
C THR A 477 -16.03 -43.43 -3.04
N ASN A 478 -14.70 -43.29 -3.02
CA ASN A 478 -14.00 -42.40 -3.93
C ASN A 478 -14.25 -42.77 -5.42
N PRO A 479 -14.29 -41.79 -6.36
CA PRO A 479 -14.50 -42.04 -7.78
C PRO A 479 -13.48 -42.96 -8.48
N GLY A 480 -12.40 -43.34 -7.79
CA GLY A 480 -11.41 -44.32 -8.25
C GLY A 480 -11.34 -45.62 -7.44
N LYS A 481 -10.45 -46.52 -7.85
CA LYS A 481 -10.11 -47.76 -7.12
C LYS A 481 -8.61 -47.84 -6.79
N GLY A 482 -7.89 -46.72 -6.95
CA GLY A 482 -6.46 -46.66 -6.70
C GLY A 482 -5.62 -47.49 -7.67
N THR A 483 -6.11 -47.70 -8.90
CA THR A 483 -5.42 -48.46 -9.96
C THR A 483 -4.97 -47.54 -11.09
N THR A 484 -4.12 -48.01 -12.00
CA THR A 484 -3.72 -47.22 -13.18
C THR A 484 -4.89 -46.82 -14.08
N ALA A 485 -5.90 -47.69 -14.22
CA ALA A 485 -7.07 -47.44 -15.06
C ALA A 485 -8.15 -46.60 -14.35
N ALA A 486 -8.17 -46.61 -13.02
CA ALA A 486 -9.10 -45.87 -12.18
C ALA A 486 -8.36 -45.37 -10.93
N PRO A 487 -7.54 -44.31 -11.05
CA PRO A 487 -6.85 -43.72 -9.91
C PRO A 487 -7.86 -43.06 -8.96
N TYR A 488 -7.55 -43.02 -7.68
CA TYR A 488 -8.35 -42.24 -6.74
C TYR A 488 -8.26 -40.75 -7.06
N GLU A 489 -9.38 -40.05 -6.93
CA GLU A 489 -9.48 -38.62 -7.21
C GLU A 489 -9.41 -37.79 -5.93
N ILE A 490 -8.50 -36.82 -5.90
CA ILE A 490 -8.36 -35.85 -4.82
C ILE A 490 -8.92 -34.52 -5.34
N GLN A 491 -10.06 -34.12 -4.77
CA GLN A 491 -10.86 -32.98 -5.20
C GLN A 491 -10.83 -31.82 -4.21
N THR A 492 -10.58 -32.10 -2.92
CA THR A 492 -10.68 -31.12 -1.85
C THR A 492 -9.48 -31.24 -0.89
N PRO A 493 -9.16 -30.16 -0.13
CA PRO A 493 -8.17 -30.21 0.95
C PRO A 493 -8.46 -31.32 1.97
N ALA A 494 -9.73 -31.55 2.28
CA ALA A 494 -10.18 -32.61 3.18
C ALA A 494 -9.85 -34.02 2.65
N HIS A 495 -10.00 -34.28 1.35
CA HIS A 495 -9.58 -35.57 0.76
C HIS A 495 -8.08 -35.77 0.96
N LEU A 496 -7.26 -34.78 0.61
CA LEU A 496 -5.79 -34.87 0.76
C LEU A 496 -5.39 -35.04 2.23
N GLY A 497 -6.00 -34.26 3.13
CA GLY A 497 -5.75 -34.35 4.57
C GLY A 497 -6.12 -35.72 5.15
N SER A 498 -7.25 -36.29 4.74
CA SER A 498 -7.68 -37.62 5.20
C SER A 498 -6.70 -38.73 4.81
N LEU A 499 -5.98 -38.58 3.69
CA LEU A 499 -5.02 -39.58 3.22
C LEU A 499 -3.88 -39.82 4.22
N ALA A 500 -3.60 -38.85 5.10
CA ALA A 500 -2.62 -38.99 6.18
C ALA A 500 -2.95 -40.16 7.13
N ALA A 501 -4.24 -40.46 7.33
CA ALA A 501 -4.71 -41.53 8.20
C ALA A 501 -4.78 -42.91 7.50
N HIS A 502 -4.41 -42.99 6.21
CA HIS A 502 -4.60 -44.18 5.37
C HIS A 502 -3.28 -44.68 4.74
N PRO A 503 -2.30 -45.12 5.55
CA PRO A 503 -1.02 -45.63 5.05
C PRO A 503 -1.17 -46.86 4.12
N GLU A 504 -2.25 -47.64 4.26
CA GLU A 504 -2.57 -48.76 3.39
C GLU A 504 -2.87 -48.34 1.94
N LEU A 505 -3.18 -47.06 1.70
CA LEU A 505 -3.45 -46.51 0.37
C LEU A 505 -2.20 -45.90 -0.27
N TRP A 506 -1.10 -45.68 0.45
CA TRP A 506 0.09 -45.00 -0.08
C TRP A 506 0.88 -45.78 -1.14
N ASN A 507 0.42 -46.97 -1.52
CA ASN A 507 0.92 -47.75 -2.65
C ASN A 507 0.01 -47.69 -3.90
N LYS A 508 -1.05 -46.86 -3.87
CA LYS A 508 -2.08 -46.73 -4.91
C LYS A 508 -1.82 -45.57 -5.86
N TYR A 509 -2.69 -45.42 -6.86
CA TYR A 509 -2.65 -44.36 -7.87
C TYR A 509 -3.65 -43.26 -7.54
N PHE A 510 -3.21 -42.00 -7.59
CA PHE A 510 -3.97 -40.81 -7.25
C PHE A 510 -3.84 -39.76 -8.36
N VAL A 511 -4.91 -38.99 -8.56
CA VAL A 511 -4.93 -37.82 -9.43
C VAL A 511 -5.52 -36.62 -8.69
N LEU A 512 -4.98 -35.42 -8.93
CA LEU A 512 -5.71 -34.20 -8.60
C LEU A 512 -6.72 -33.89 -9.71
N THR A 513 -7.86 -33.34 -9.32
CA THR A 513 -8.90 -32.87 -10.25
C THR A 513 -9.29 -31.41 -10.01
N ALA A 514 -8.65 -30.74 -9.05
CA ALA A 514 -8.81 -29.33 -8.74
C ALA A 514 -7.56 -28.80 -8.01
N ASP A 515 -7.35 -27.47 -8.05
CA ASP A 515 -6.43 -26.80 -7.14
C ASP A 515 -6.92 -26.97 -5.69
N LEU A 516 -6.00 -27.24 -4.78
CA LEU A 516 -6.29 -27.47 -3.35
C LEU A 516 -5.74 -26.31 -2.53
N ASP A 517 -6.61 -25.59 -1.82
CA ASP A 517 -6.20 -24.53 -0.88
C ASP A 517 -6.14 -25.06 0.55
N MET A 518 -4.92 -25.21 1.08
CA MET A 518 -4.66 -25.75 2.42
C MET A 518 -4.70 -24.68 3.52
N ARG A 519 -5.14 -23.44 3.22
CA ARG A 519 -5.19 -22.35 4.19
C ARG A 519 -5.91 -22.75 5.48
N GLY A 520 -5.46 -22.17 6.59
CA GLY A 520 -5.98 -22.45 7.93
C GLY A 520 -5.55 -23.78 8.53
N ARG A 521 -4.92 -24.68 7.76
CA ARG A 521 -4.47 -25.99 8.25
C ARG A 521 -3.00 -25.95 8.56
N THR A 522 -2.64 -26.44 9.74
CA THR A 522 -1.25 -26.55 10.18
C THR A 522 -0.97 -28.00 10.55
N TYR A 523 -0.01 -28.60 9.86
CA TYR A 523 0.39 -29.97 10.08
C TYR A 523 1.64 -30.02 10.94
N ALA A 524 1.64 -30.89 11.96
CA ALA A 524 2.80 -31.06 12.83
C ALA A 524 3.92 -31.89 12.17
N LYS A 525 3.59 -32.72 11.18
CA LYS A 525 4.52 -33.61 10.48
C LYS A 525 4.29 -33.53 8.97
N ALA A 526 5.11 -34.24 8.20
CA ALA A 526 4.81 -34.44 6.79
C ALA A 526 3.39 -35.01 6.60
N LEU A 527 2.67 -34.50 5.61
CA LEU A 527 1.25 -34.83 5.44
C LEU A 527 1.05 -36.29 5.05
N ILE A 528 1.89 -36.78 4.13
CA ILE A 528 1.84 -38.17 3.63
C ILE A 528 3.17 -38.84 3.95
N ALA A 529 3.15 -40.10 4.38
CA ALA A 529 4.35 -40.85 4.73
C ALA A 529 5.28 -40.10 5.72
N PRO A 530 4.77 -39.58 6.85
CA PRO A 530 5.60 -38.98 7.88
C PRO A 530 6.50 -40.02 8.53
N ASP A 531 7.59 -39.53 9.12
CA ASP A 531 8.34 -40.33 10.07
C ASP A 531 7.55 -40.50 11.37
N THR A 532 7.70 -41.68 11.97
CA THR A 532 6.93 -42.06 13.16
C THR A 532 7.75 -42.02 14.44
N ASP A 533 9.08 -41.93 14.35
CA ASP A 533 9.99 -41.89 15.51
C ASP A 533 11.19 -40.97 15.26
N ASP A 534 10.99 -39.67 15.48
CA ASP A 534 11.96 -38.61 15.23
C ASP A 534 13.22 -38.67 16.14
N SER A 535 13.29 -39.65 17.06
CA SER A 535 14.44 -39.90 17.94
C SER A 535 15.47 -40.86 17.36
N LYS A 536 15.12 -41.60 16.30
CA LYS A 536 15.95 -42.64 15.70
C LYS A 536 16.54 -42.20 14.37
N THR A 537 17.68 -42.78 14.02
CA THR A 537 18.28 -42.59 12.69
C THR A 537 17.53 -43.41 11.64
N GLY A 538 17.38 -42.83 10.44
CA GLY A 538 16.65 -43.46 9.34
C GLY A 538 15.14 -43.20 9.43
N PHE A 539 14.37 -43.72 8.47
CA PHE A 539 12.92 -43.53 8.41
C PHE A 539 12.20 -44.74 9.04
N GLN A 540 11.26 -44.50 9.96
CA GLN A 540 10.49 -45.56 10.63
C GLN A 540 9.03 -45.65 10.14
N GLY A 541 8.57 -44.67 9.38
CA GLY A 541 7.21 -44.64 8.83
C GLY A 541 6.97 -45.63 7.68
N THR A 542 5.75 -45.58 7.12
CA THR A 542 5.43 -46.27 5.85
C THR A 542 5.71 -45.32 4.70
N ALA A 543 6.63 -45.68 3.80
CA ALA A 543 7.01 -44.81 2.69
C ALA A 543 5.94 -44.79 1.59
N PHE A 544 5.75 -43.63 0.96
CA PHE A 544 4.86 -43.50 -0.19
C PHE A 544 5.46 -44.21 -1.41
N SER A 545 4.77 -45.24 -1.89
CA SER A 545 5.24 -46.11 -2.97
C SER A 545 4.31 -46.10 -4.20
N GLY A 546 3.25 -45.31 -4.12
CA GLY A 546 2.22 -45.14 -5.14
C GLY A 546 2.55 -44.09 -6.20
N VAL A 547 1.51 -43.57 -6.84
CA VAL A 547 1.62 -42.56 -7.89
C VAL A 547 0.69 -41.39 -7.59
N LEU A 548 1.20 -40.16 -7.63
CA LEU A 548 0.40 -38.94 -7.66
C LEU A 548 0.66 -38.19 -8.97
N ASP A 549 -0.36 -38.10 -9.81
CA ASP A 549 -0.38 -37.25 -11.01
C ASP A 549 -1.28 -36.05 -10.75
N ALA A 550 -0.69 -34.89 -10.51
CA ALA A 550 -1.47 -33.70 -10.21
C ALA A 550 -2.08 -33.05 -11.45
N LYS A 551 -1.80 -33.55 -12.67
CA LYS A 551 -2.38 -33.04 -13.93
C LYS A 551 -2.23 -31.51 -14.14
N GLY A 552 -1.25 -30.88 -13.49
CA GLY A 552 -1.02 -29.44 -13.53
C GLY A 552 -1.80 -28.63 -12.49
N PHE A 553 -2.57 -29.27 -11.61
CA PHE A 553 -3.22 -28.61 -10.48
C PHE A 553 -2.23 -28.33 -9.34
N ALA A 554 -2.50 -27.28 -8.58
CA ALA A 554 -1.67 -26.82 -7.50
C ALA A 554 -2.21 -27.23 -6.11
N ILE A 555 -1.31 -27.42 -5.16
CA ILE A 555 -1.58 -27.42 -3.72
C ILE A 555 -1.04 -26.09 -3.17
N ARG A 556 -1.88 -25.29 -2.51
CA ARG A 556 -1.55 -23.94 -2.05
C ARG A 556 -1.57 -23.85 -0.54
N ASN A 557 -0.81 -22.90 0.02
CA ASN A 557 -0.88 -22.53 1.44
C ASN A 557 -0.63 -23.71 2.40
N LEU A 558 0.23 -24.65 2.00
CA LEU A 558 0.60 -25.79 2.84
C LEU A 558 1.45 -25.30 4.02
N THR A 559 0.92 -25.39 5.24
CA THR A 559 1.67 -25.06 6.46
C THR A 559 2.06 -26.33 7.21
N ILE A 560 3.36 -26.58 7.37
CA ILE A 560 3.91 -27.64 8.21
C ILE A 560 4.81 -27.00 9.27
N ARG A 561 4.37 -27.01 10.53
CA ARG A 561 5.08 -26.42 11.67
C ARG A 561 5.16 -27.44 12.80
N PRO A 562 6.29 -28.12 12.99
CA PRO A 562 6.46 -29.12 14.03
C PRO A 562 6.57 -28.49 15.43
N PHE A 563 5.69 -28.87 16.36
CA PHE A 563 5.56 -28.18 17.65
C PHE A 563 6.61 -28.58 18.73
N ASP A 564 7.44 -29.60 18.50
CA ASP A 564 8.39 -30.14 19.50
C ASP A 564 9.88 -30.01 19.14
N GLY A 565 10.21 -29.44 17.97
CA GLY A 565 11.58 -29.15 17.53
C GLY A 565 12.44 -30.33 17.08
N THR A 566 11.99 -31.58 17.21
CA THR A 566 12.72 -32.78 16.74
C THR A 566 11.88 -33.51 15.70
N HIS A 567 12.07 -33.18 14.43
CA HIS A 567 11.33 -33.77 13.33
C HIS A 567 12.25 -34.05 12.14
N ASP A 568 12.13 -35.26 11.61
CA ASP A 568 12.85 -35.73 10.43
C ASP A 568 11.87 -35.94 9.26
N TYR A 569 12.39 -35.91 8.03
CA TYR A 569 11.60 -36.19 6.81
C TYR A 569 10.36 -35.28 6.67
N VAL A 570 10.57 -33.97 6.60
CA VAL A 570 9.51 -32.96 6.55
C VAL A 570 9.25 -32.49 5.12
N GLY A 571 7.96 -32.43 4.74
CA GLY A 571 7.46 -31.96 3.45
C GLY A 571 6.00 -32.38 3.22
N LEU A 572 5.42 -32.10 2.04
CA LEU A 572 4.13 -32.70 1.68
C LEU A 572 4.18 -34.24 1.80
N PHE A 573 5.32 -34.82 1.42
CA PHE A 573 5.65 -36.23 1.64
C PHE A 573 6.85 -36.36 2.59
N GLY A 574 6.82 -37.27 3.55
CA GLY A 574 8.00 -37.53 4.38
C GLY A 574 9.02 -38.37 3.64
N MET A 575 8.66 -39.59 3.24
CA MET A 575 9.50 -40.44 2.40
C MET A 575 8.77 -40.98 1.17
N ILE A 576 9.38 -40.78 0.00
CA ILE A 576 8.98 -41.41 -1.27
C ILE A 576 9.89 -42.61 -1.54
N ALA A 577 9.30 -43.79 -1.69
CA ALA A 577 10.00 -45.05 -1.97
C ALA A 577 10.47 -45.16 -3.43
N LYS A 578 11.33 -46.14 -3.74
CA LYS A 578 11.93 -46.35 -5.08
C LYS A 578 10.93 -46.48 -6.23
N ASN A 579 9.76 -47.03 -5.95
CA ASN A 579 8.67 -47.20 -6.91
C ASN A 579 7.67 -46.03 -6.92
N GLY A 580 7.77 -45.13 -5.95
CA GLY A 580 6.93 -43.94 -5.83
C GLY A 580 7.15 -42.96 -6.97
N ARG A 581 6.06 -42.35 -7.46
CA ARG A 581 6.10 -41.34 -8.53
C ARG A 581 5.21 -40.16 -8.20
N ILE A 582 5.74 -38.95 -8.36
CA ILE A 582 4.99 -37.70 -8.20
C ILE A 582 5.28 -36.81 -9.40
N TYR A 583 4.25 -36.31 -10.07
CA TYR A 583 4.48 -35.47 -11.24
C TYR A 583 3.34 -34.51 -11.55
N ASN A 584 3.67 -33.47 -12.33
CA ASN A 584 2.77 -32.40 -12.76
C ASN A 584 2.13 -31.63 -11.58
N LEU A 585 2.87 -31.44 -10.48
CA LEU A 585 2.37 -30.84 -9.24
C LEU A 585 3.09 -29.55 -8.90
N ASP A 586 2.32 -28.49 -8.68
CA ASP A 586 2.81 -27.26 -8.08
C ASP A 586 2.44 -27.20 -6.59
N VAL A 587 3.41 -27.04 -5.69
CA VAL A 587 3.14 -26.74 -4.27
C VAL A 587 3.51 -25.29 -4.01
N LEU A 588 2.51 -24.42 -3.89
CA LEU A 588 2.67 -22.98 -3.91
C LEU A 588 2.41 -22.38 -2.53
N ASP A 589 3.16 -21.32 -2.21
CA ASP A 589 2.99 -20.52 -1.00
C ASP A 589 3.08 -21.39 0.27
N ALA A 590 3.97 -22.39 0.26
CA ALA A 590 4.14 -23.30 1.38
C ALA A 590 4.98 -22.66 2.50
N ASP A 591 4.67 -23.02 3.73
CA ASP A 591 5.39 -22.63 4.93
C ASP A 591 5.80 -23.88 5.70
N VAL A 592 7.07 -24.27 5.56
CA VAL A 592 7.58 -25.55 6.09
C VAL A 592 8.71 -25.31 7.07
N GLU A 593 8.56 -25.82 8.28
CA GLU A 593 9.59 -25.79 9.31
C GLU A 593 10.19 -27.19 9.49
N GLY A 594 11.50 -27.32 9.29
CA GLY A 594 12.27 -28.53 9.51
C GLY A 594 12.77 -28.62 10.95
N GLY A 595 12.84 -29.83 11.49
CA GLY A 595 13.32 -30.07 12.85
C GLY A 595 14.82 -30.26 12.98
N SER A 596 15.26 -30.48 14.22
CA SER A 596 16.66 -30.73 14.61
C SER A 596 16.98 -32.21 14.85
N GLY A 597 16.14 -33.12 14.34
CA GLY A 597 16.35 -34.56 14.51
C GLY A 597 17.59 -35.08 13.78
N PRO A 598 17.98 -36.34 14.01
CA PRO A 598 19.26 -36.88 13.56
C PRO A 598 19.41 -36.96 12.03
N SER A 599 18.31 -37.01 11.27
CA SER A 599 18.31 -36.96 9.81
C SER A 599 17.98 -35.54 9.30
N SER A 600 17.04 -34.85 9.93
CA SER A 600 16.60 -33.46 9.70
C SER A 600 16.19 -33.11 8.27
N TYR A 601 15.90 -34.09 7.40
CA TYR A 601 15.63 -33.82 5.99
C TYR A 601 14.36 -32.99 5.78
N VAL A 602 14.46 -31.86 5.09
CA VAL A 602 13.33 -30.96 4.81
C VAL A 602 13.33 -30.48 3.36
N GLY A 603 12.17 -30.60 2.72
CA GLY A 603 11.87 -30.00 1.42
C GLY A 603 10.36 -29.80 1.29
N ILE A 604 9.91 -28.79 0.54
CA ILE A 604 8.47 -28.49 0.45
C ILE A 604 7.69 -29.69 -0.11
N LEU A 605 8.20 -30.32 -1.17
CA LEU A 605 7.53 -31.47 -1.76
C LEU A 605 7.82 -32.75 -0.99
N ALA A 606 9.07 -33.00 -0.60
CA ALA A 606 9.40 -34.18 0.17
C ALA A 606 10.59 -34.03 1.13
N GLY A 607 10.54 -34.71 2.27
CA GLY A 607 11.71 -34.88 3.13
C GLY A 607 12.78 -35.73 2.43
N TYR A 608 12.41 -36.91 1.94
CA TYR A 608 13.32 -37.83 1.26
C TYR A 608 12.71 -38.44 0.00
N ASN A 609 13.45 -38.43 -1.10
CA ASN A 609 13.07 -39.07 -2.36
C ASN A 609 14.01 -40.22 -2.75
N ALA A 610 13.48 -41.44 -2.81
CA ALA A 610 14.11 -42.57 -3.51
C ALA A 610 13.47 -42.87 -4.88
N GLY A 611 12.32 -42.25 -5.19
CA GLY A 611 11.48 -42.53 -6.36
C GLY A 611 11.72 -41.57 -7.53
N LYS A 612 10.67 -41.28 -8.30
CA LYS A 612 10.73 -40.36 -9.45
C LYS A 612 9.82 -39.15 -9.23
N ILE A 613 10.41 -37.95 -9.32
CA ILE A 613 9.66 -36.69 -9.31
C ILE A 613 9.93 -35.95 -10.62
N PHE A 614 8.89 -35.51 -11.32
CA PHE A 614 9.08 -34.79 -12.57
C PHE A 614 7.97 -33.79 -12.89
N GLY A 615 8.30 -32.66 -13.51
CA GLY A 615 7.31 -31.64 -13.84
C GLY A 615 6.65 -31.01 -12.61
N CYS A 616 7.39 -30.88 -11.50
CA CYS A 616 6.86 -30.29 -10.27
C CYS A 616 7.52 -28.96 -9.95
N SER A 617 6.77 -27.98 -9.44
CA SER A 617 7.34 -26.75 -8.91
C SER A 617 6.98 -26.53 -7.45
N VAL A 618 7.85 -25.85 -6.70
CA VAL A 618 7.54 -25.43 -5.34
C VAL A 618 7.87 -23.96 -5.11
N THR A 619 7.02 -23.26 -4.36
CA THR A 619 7.30 -21.93 -3.83
C THR A 619 6.96 -21.84 -2.36
N GLY A 620 7.69 -21.00 -1.62
CA GLY A 620 7.41 -20.81 -0.20
C GLY A 620 8.64 -20.49 0.64
N VAL A 621 8.51 -20.79 1.93
CA VAL A 621 9.56 -20.58 2.93
C VAL A 621 9.89 -21.91 3.62
N ILE A 622 11.19 -22.17 3.82
CA ILE A 622 11.67 -23.23 4.69
C ILE A 622 12.43 -22.60 5.88
N ARG A 623 12.14 -23.03 7.11
CA ARG A 623 12.89 -22.68 8.33
C ARG A 623 13.55 -23.93 8.90
N GLY A 624 14.86 -23.93 9.17
CA GLY A 624 15.52 -25.06 9.84
C GLY A 624 15.66 -26.34 9.00
N GLY A 625 16.13 -27.44 9.62
CA GLY A 625 16.42 -28.73 8.98
C GLY A 625 17.63 -28.74 8.02
N GLN A 626 17.80 -29.83 7.27
CA GLN A 626 18.80 -30.03 6.20
C GLN A 626 18.13 -30.38 4.86
N GLY A 627 18.54 -29.74 3.76
CA GLY A 627 18.08 -30.10 2.42
C GLY A 627 17.84 -28.93 1.47
N ASP A 628 17.29 -29.22 0.30
CA ASP A 628 16.98 -28.24 -0.76
C ASP A 628 15.49 -27.86 -0.78
N GLY A 629 15.15 -26.77 -1.48
CA GLY A 629 13.77 -26.25 -1.53
C GLY A 629 12.71 -27.26 -1.95
N LEU A 630 13.01 -28.13 -2.93
CA LEU A 630 12.08 -29.15 -3.46
C LEU A 630 12.04 -30.41 -2.59
N VAL A 631 13.21 -31.02 -2.34
CA VAL A 631 13.35 -32.26 -1.58
C VAL A 631 14.52 -32.15 -0.61
N GLY A 632 14.35 -32.66 0.61
CA GLY A 632 15.40 -32.62 1.63
C GLY A 632 16.62 -33.48 1.30
N SER A 633 16.40 -34.73 0.87
CA SER A 633 17.47 -35.61 0.37
C SER A 633 16.99 -36.46 -0.79
N ASN A 634 17.79 -36.56 -1.85
CA ASN A 634 17.42 -37.28 -3.07
C ASN A 634 18.39 -38.43 -3.41
N LYS A 635 17.89 -39.67 -3.41
CA LYS A 635 18.51 -40.87 -4.03
C LYS A 635 17.76 -41.37 -5.27
N GLY A 636 16.66 -40.72 -5.63
CA GLY A 636 15.85 -41.00 -6.81
C GLY A 636 16.21 -40.10 -8.00
N SER A 637 15.24 -39.91 -8.91
CA SER A 637 15.39 -39.01 -10.07
C SER A 637 14.48 -37.80 -9.97
N LEU A 638 15.02 -36.62 -10.28
CA LEU A 638 14.30 -35.35 -10.45
C LEU A 638 14.47 -34.89 -11.90
N SER A 639 13.38 -34.51 -12.59
CA SER A 639 13.49 -33.98 -13.96
C SER A 639 12.40 -32.94 -14.29
N GLY A 640 12.80 -31.79 -14.82
CA GLY A 640 11.85 -30.72 -15.14
C GLY A 640 11.15 -30.16 -13.90
N CYS A 641 11.84 -30.10 -12.77
CA CYS A 641 11.32 -29.53 -11.53
C CYS A 641 11.94 -28.16 -11.24
N HIS A 642 11.20 -27.31 -10.54
CA HIS A 642 11.62 -25.97 -10.16
C HIS A 642 11.38 -25.73 -8.66
N ALA A 643 12.23 -24.92 -8.03
CA ALA A 643 12.04 -24.50 -6.65
C ALA A 643 12.41 -23.03 -6.52
N ASP A 644 11.45 -22.21 -6.09
CA ASP A 644 11.67 -20.83 -5.69
C ASP A 644 11.35 -20.68 -4.20
N VAL A 645 12.34 -21.02 -3.36
CA VAL A 645 12.16 -21.17 -1.93
C VAL A 645 13.12 -20.26 -1.19
N THR A 646 12.60 -19.50 -0.23
CA THR A 646 13.43 -18.74 0.70
C THR A 646 13.72 -19.59 1.92
N ARG A 647 15.01 -19.76 2.28
CA ARG A 647 15.42 -20.57 3.43
C ARG A 647 15.98 -19.71 4.56
N TYR A 648 15.62 -20.03 5.81
CA TYR A 648 16.05 -19.39 7.05
C TYR A 648 16.84 -20.33 7.94
#